data_AF-A0A9N9W1C6-F1
#
_entry.id   AF-A0A9N9W1C6-F1
#
_cell.length_a   1.000
_cell.length_b   1.000
_cell.length_c   1.000
_cell.angle_alpha   90.00
_cell.angle_beta   90.00
_cell.angle_gamma   90.00
#
_symmetry.space_group_name_H-M   'P 1'
#
loop_
_entity.id
_entity.type
_entity.pdbx_description
1 polymer ?
#
loop_
_entity_poly.entity_id
_entity_poly.type
_entity_poly.pdbx_seq_one_letter_code
_entity_poly.pdbx_strand_id
1 'polypeptide(L)'
;MDAVVVIRIRSQSPRTAHQHQHQGSISSNGTNNHAAAQPAPAAANGATRRSWILSVTINNRSPHEFELNDPFTEDEYKSILEPYLRHSEKPSLLLTAGDEAAPLDVQGAEVKIDDYTENLFAQLDKKLELRNSGVAKYHIFVVEDHSSRRPSENAHGIQCLAWELLESMDKPCMRITRVANFVPGGSGAQESRVPQELSSVRSGYLVKVLLVVARDFTLSGADRDPEPDLAQYPLMTVQKKLRAKGKGRMLLEVVRPGSREELEQHLRIRSRQDVFFHIVHFDLHGIVQEDEHGRMVPWLLFAKKHDETVGQPYNLPGTCLAKADSIAEVLARYKVENVVLNSCLSAYNRQESGTNLAQTFLRHGISNVSAMWYYVHWQTVSTYLETFYNELFVNQADFHVAAHKGREAIRRKYDDKTGRRYKDFFICVNYTRESRHINHGSRDRSPSLSDQSQDSSNSSSSRVKWKPPAVLLGDNLMTPMDEPIRMKLHLLELEYKLTTFRVVYASDLQRLDAKMETTIDQMISMWLATNLVDEVYFYRAKDLDKPNMMLDGLPYREKRTRLHGSRYLPSSMVRESVRSLRQKLLVIRGIDDVLDPGTQAYPEDNQRNEKRRRSVEDTLARLTDRLHKEQNSYLLFIGGKDAQWWRGHLEHLDGQWWLHMPWNITVHSRYNRDIMVPGDGGRRSLTPSPLGRSRW
;
A
#
# COMPACT_ATOMS: atom_id res chain seq x y z
N MET A 1 7.54 -2.05 -36.19
CA MET A 1 8.38 -3.06 -35.51
C MET A 1 8.82 -2.43 -34.20
N ASP A 2 8.71 -3.17 -33.10
CA ASP A 2 9.15 -2.70 -31.79
C ASP A 2 10.63 -3.07 -31.62
N ALA A 3 11.43 -2.16 -31.06
CA ALA A 3 12.85 -2.42 -30.81
C ALA A 3 13.14 -2.51 -29.31
N VAL A 4 14.05 -3.40 -28.98
CA VAL A 4 14.54 -3.61 -27.61
C VAL A 4 15.91 -2.96 -27.47
N VAL A 5 16.07 -2.09 -26.47
CA VAL A 5 17.32 -1.43 -26.13
C VAL A 5 17.73 -1.88 -24.74
N VAL A 6 18.96 -2.35 -24.59
CA VAL A 6 19.51 -2.74 -23.28
C VAL A 6 20.69 -1.85 -22.96
N ILE A 7 20.62 -1.12 -21.84
CA ILE A 7 21.62 -0.19 -21.33
C ILE A 7 22.28 -0.79 -20.10
N ARG A 8 23.62 -0.84 -20.07
CA ARG A 8 24.43 -1.38 -18.96
C ARG A 8 25.54 -0.42 -18.55
N ILE A 9 25.88 -0.36 -17.27
CA ILE A 9 27.11 0.28 -16.80
C ILE A 9 28.30 -0.64 -17.08
N ARG A 10 29.41 -0.08 -17.56
CA ARG A 10 30.69 -0.79 -17.60
C ARG A 10 31.34 -0.75 -16.23
N SER A 11 31.65 -1.91 -15.65
CA SER A 11 32.50 -1.98 -14.44
C SER A 11 33.85 -1.31 -14.75
N GLN A 12 34.11 -0.16 -14.13
CA GLN A 12 35.40 0.51 -14.20
C GLN A 12 36.13 0.39 -12.86
N SER A 13 37.32 -0.18 -12.89
CA SER A 13 38.35 0.16 -11.89
C SER A 13 38.82 1.58 -12.20
N PRO A 14 38.86 2.51 -11.24
CA PRO A 14 39.20 3.90 -11.52
C PRO A 14 40.66 4.01 -11.98
N ARG A 15 40.88 4.57 -13.18
CA ARG A 15 42.16 5.18 -13.54
C ARG A 15 42.05 6.66 -13.25
N THR A 16 42.75 7.11 -12.22
CA THR A 16 43.04 8.54 -12.01
C THR A 16 43.93 9.01 -13.16
N ALA A 17 43.40 9.90 -13.99
CA ALA A 17 44.20 10.63 -14.96
C ALA A 17 45.02 11.71 -14.23
N HIS A 18 46.24 11.37 -13.80
CA HIS A 18 47.22 12.38 -13.45
C HIS A 18 47.76 13.01 -14.74
N GLN A 19 47.49 14.29 -14.95
CA GLN A 19 48.21 15.10 -15.92
C GLN A 19 49.69 15.13 -15.54
N HIS A 20 50.52 14.56 -16.41
CA HIS A 20 51.96 14.78 -16.41
C HIS A 20 52.25 16.25 -16.75
N GLN A 21 52.88 16.98 -15.83
CA GLN A 21 53.75 18.09 -16.18
C GLN A 21 55.13 17.89 -15.56
N HIS A 22 56.14 17.91 -16.43
CA HIS A 22 57.55 17.74 -16.15
C HIS A 22 58.15 19.02 -15.51
N GLN A 23 58.86 18.80 -14.41
CA GLN A 23 60.15 19.38 -13.97
C GLN A 23 60.52 20.84 -14.23
N GLY A 24 60.89 21.51 -13.14
CA GLY A 24 61.86 22.62 -13.09
C GLY A 24 62.23 22.97 -11.64
N SER A 25 63.42 22.57 -11.18
CA SER A 25 64.01 22.89 -9.87
C SER A 25 64.55 24.32 -9.82
N ILE A 26 64.56 24.97 -8.64
CA ILE A 26 65.65 25.84 -8.11
C ILE A 26 65.38 26.13 -6.62
N SER A 27 66.47 26.21 -5.85
CA SER A 27 66.53 26.37 -4.40
C SER A 27 66.53 27.83 -3.89
N SER A 28 66.21 27.95 -2.61
CA SER A 28 66.81 28.81 -1.56
C SER A 28 66.51 30.32 -1.46
N ASN A 29 66.21 30.66 -0.20
CA ASN A 29 66.50 31.87 0.58
C ASN A 29 65.39 32.93 0.76
N GLY A 30 65.23 33.30 2.04
CA GLY A 30 64.13 34.08 2.57
C GLY A 30 64.33 35.59 2.52
N THR A 31 63.26 36.32 2.85
CA THR A 31 63.23 37.39 3.87
C THR A 31 61.82 38.00 3.91
N ASN A 32 61.43 38.43 5.11
CA ASN A 32 60.17 39.10 5.44
C ASN A 32 59.92 40.37 4.60
N ASN A 33 58.65 40.65 4.26
CA ASN A 33 58.05 41.96 4.54
C ASN A 33 56.52 41.98 4.35
N HIS A 34 55.91 42.85 5.15
CA HIS A 34 54.49 43.11 5.34
C HIS A 34 53.74 43.63 4.10
N ALA A 35 52.42 43.34 4.09
CA ALA A 35 51.29 44.22 3.75
C ALA A 35 50.37 43.74 2.59
N ALA A 36 49.08 44.00 2.82
CA ALA A 36 47.91 43.88 1.94
C ALA A 36 47.32 42.45 1.74
N ALA A 37 46.34 42.13 2.58
CA ALA A 37 45.39 41.05 2.34
C ALA A 37 44.54 41.37 1.10
N GLN A 38 44.85 40.72 -0.02
CA GLN A 38 43.92 40.54 -1.13
C GLN A 38 43.12 39.25 -0.89
N PRO A 39 41.80 39.23 -1.17
CA PRO A 39 41.00 38.04 -1.00
C PRO A 39 41.48 36.94 -1.95
N ALA A 40 41.76 35.77 -1.39
CA ALA A 40 42.01 34.55 -2.14
C ALA A 40 40.87 34.34 -3.16
N PRO A 41 41.18 33.90 -4.39
CA PRO A 41 40.15 33.65 -5.38
C PRO A 41 39.18 32.61 -4.82
N ALA A 42 37.90 32.95 -4.81
CA ALA A 42 36.82 32.02 -4.50
C ALA A 42 37.07 30.73 -5.29
N ALA A 43 37.24 29.63 -4.56
CA ALA A 43 37.20 28.31 -5.16
C ALA A 43 35.84 28.19 -5.85
N ALA A 44 35.87 28.25 -7.19
CA ALA A 44 34.73 27.90 -8.00
C ALA A 44 34.45 26.42 -7.74
N ASN A 45 33.56 26.13 -6.80
CA ASN A 45 32.91 24.83 -6.67
C ASN A 45 32.09 24.62 -7.94
N GLY A 46 32.75 24.17 -9.01
CA GLY A 46 32.07 23.74 -10.21
C GLY A 46 31.15 22.58 -9.84
N ALA A 47 29.84 22.79 -9.98
CA ALA A 47 28.84 21.77 -9.73
C ALA A 47 29.11 20.56 -10.65
N THR A 48 29.70 19.50 -10.09
CA THR A 48 30.10 18.31 -10.86
C THR A 48 28.86 17.49 -11.17
N ARG A 49 28.59 17.29 -12.46
CA ARG A 49 27.56 16.34 -12.91
C ARG A 49 28.10 14.92 -12.80
N ARG A 50 27.25 13.98 -12.40
CA ARG A 50 27.58 12.55 -12.38
C ARG A 50 27.69 12.04 -13.81
N SER A 51 28.65 11.17 -14.10
CA SER A 51 28.79 10.55 -15.42
C SER A 51 29.03 9.04 -15.32
N TRP A 52 28.59 8.30 -16.34
CA TRP A 52 28.71 6.85 -16.43
C TRP A 52 29.14 6.44 -17.83
N ILE A 53 30.05 5.47 -17.92
CA ILE A 53 30.37 4.82 -19.20
C ILE A 53 29.42 3.65 -19.41
N LEU A 54 28.64 3.74 -20.47
CA LEU A 54 27.56 2.81 -20.78
C LEU A 54 27.90 1.93 -21.97
N SER A 55 27.38 0.70 -21.93
CA SER A 55 27.30 -0.22 -23.06
C SER A 55 25.82 -0.39 -23.42
N VAL A 56 25.47 -0.06 -24.67
CA VAL A 56 24.08 -0.11 -25.15
C VAL A 56 23.97 -1.04 -26.35
N THR A 57 23.01 -1.97 -26.29
CA THR A 57 22.71 -2.90 -27.39
C THR A 57 21.28 -2.67 -27.88
N ILE A 58 21.07 -2.70 -29.20
CA ILE A 58 19.75 -2.60 -29.83
C ILE A 58 19.46 -3.92 -30.55
N ASN A 59 18.35 -4.59 -30.22
CA ASN A 59 17.94 -5.87 -30.81
C ASN A 59 19.10 -6.90 -30.86
N ASN A 60 19.89 -6.97 -29.79
CA ASN A 60 21.06 -7.84 -29.65
C ASN A 60 22.19 -7.62 -30.69
N ARG A 61 22.26 -6.42 -31.29
CA ARG A 61 23.39 -6.00 -32.14
C ARG A 61 24.61 -5.64 -31.28
N SER A 62 25.74 -5.40 -31.95
CA SER A 62 27.01 -5.01 -31.32
C SER A 62 26.83 -3.84 -30.34
N PRO A 63 27.41 -3.91 -29.14
CA PRO A 63 27.26 -2.86 -28.14
C PRO A 63 27.92 -1.55 -28.62
N HIS A 64 27.18 -0.45 -28.47
CA HIS A 64 27.67 0.91 -28.61
C HIS A 64 28.10 1.42 -27.25
N GLU A 65 29.32 1.95 -27.15
CA GLU A 65 29.83 2.55 -25.92
C GLU A 65 29.77 4.07 -25.99
N PHE A 66 29.30 4.71 -24.92
CA PHE A 66 29.38 6.16 -24.76
C PHE A 66 29.30 6.57 -23.29
N GLU A 67 29.74 7.79 -23.00
CA GLU A 67 29.58 8.43 -21.71
C GLU A 67 28.23 9.14 -21.62
N LEU A 68 27.45 8.81 -20.59
CA LEU A 68 26.21 9.49 -20.24
C LEU A 68 26.45 10.39 -19.04
N ASN A 69 26.00 11.64 -19.12
CA ASN A 69 26.03 12.59 -18.02
C ASN A 69 24.63 12.77 -17.45
N ASP A 70 24.52 12.87 -16.12
CA ASP A 70 23.29 13.26 -15.44
C ASP A 70 22.88 14.66 -15.94
N PRO A 71 21.66 14.84 -16.47
CA PRO A 71 21.21 16.15 -16.90
C PRO A 71 21.16 17.16 -15.74
N PHE A 72 20.98 16.70 -14.51
CA PHE A 72 20.98 17.54 -13.31
C PHE A 72 22.24 17.36 -12.46
N THR A 73 22.65 18.46 -11.84
CA THR A 73 23.58 18.49 -10.71
C THR A 73 22.87 18.12 -9.40
N GLU A 74 23.62 17.73 -8.37
CA GLU A 74 23.03 17.38 -7.08
C GLU A 74 22.22 18.53 -6.45
N ASP A 75 22.69 19.76 -6.64
CA ASP A 75 22.03 20.98 -6.16
C ASP A 75 20.73 21.27 -6.92
N GLU A 76 20.69 21.04 -8.23
CA GLU A 76 19.46 21.20 -9.03
C GLU A 76 18.36 20.24 -8.56
N TYR A 77 18.71 19.00 -8.23
CA TYR A 77 17.70 18.12 -7.63
C TYR A 77 17.20 18.67 -6.27
N LYS A 78 18.08 19.12 -5.37
CA LYS A 78 17.70 19.63 -4.04
C LYS A 78 16.89 20.94 -4.12
N SER A 79 17.19 21.79 -5.10
CA SER A 79 16.57 23.11 -5.24
C SER A 79 15.35 23.14 -6.15
N ILE A 80 15.24 22.20 -7.10
CA ILE A 80 14.16 22.17 -8.09
C ILE A 80 13.26 20.96 -7.87
N LEU A 81 13.80 19.76 -7.98
CA LEU A 81 13.00 18.54 -8.02
C LEU A 81 12.38 18.20 -6.66
N GLU A 82 13.19 18.23 -5.60
CA GLU A 82 12.75 17.89 -4.25
C GLU A 82 11.63 18.82 -3.75
N PRO A 83 11.74 20.16 -3.87
CA PRO A 83 10.66 21.06 -3.48
C PRO A 83 9.41 20.91 -4.35
N TYR A 84 9.57 20.72 -5.67
CA TYR A 84 8.45 20.47 -6.60
C TYR A 84 7.63 19.24 -6.18
N LEU A 85 8.31 18.12 -5.90
CA LEU A 85 7.66 16.87 -5.55
C LEU A 85 7.06 16.90 -4.13
N ARG A 86 7.71 17.57 -3.16
CA ARG A 86 7.10 17.81 -1.83
C ARG A 86 5.85 18.68 -1.91
N HIS A 87 5.86 19.69 -2.79
CA HIS A 87 4.68 20.53 -2.99
C HIS A 87 3.53 19.76 -3.65
N SER A 88 3.85 18.83 -4.57
CA SER A 88 2.85 17.93 -5.14
C SER A 88 2.16 17.08 -4.07
N GLU A 89 2.87 16.70 -3.00
CA GLU A 89 2.29 15.96 -1.86
C GLU A 89 1.35 16.83 -0.98
N LYS A 90 1.60 18.13 -0.87
CA LYS A 90 0.78 19.05 -0.05
C LYS A 90 0.31 20.29 -0.84
N PRO A 91 -0.67 20.16 -1.76
CA PRO A 91 -1.19 21.30 -2.52
C PRO A 91 -1.98 22.28 -1.63
N SER A 92 -1.28 23.30 -1.11
CA SER A 92 -1.69 24.67 -0.73
C SER A 92 -3.01 24.97 -0.01
N LEU A 93 -3.77 24.03 0.53
CA LEU A 93 -4.94 24.33 1.37
C LEU A 93 -4.68 24.36 2.88
N LEU A 94 -3.46 24.01 3.33
CA LEU A 94 -3.09 23.96 4.75
C LEU A 94 -1.65 24.45 5.00
N LEU A 95 -1.24 25.54 4.37
CA LEU A 95 -0.11 26.31 4.90
C LEU A 95 -0.59 27.02 6.18
N THR A 96 -0.44 26.36 7.33
CA THR A 96 -0.43 27.08 8.61
C THR A 96 0.69 28.12 8.56
N ALA A 97 0.41 29.30 9.10
CA ALA A 97 1.21 30.53 9.01
C ALA A 97 2.62 30.49 9.66
N GLY A 98 3.30 29.33 9.68
CA GLY A 98 4.63 29.13 10.22
C GLY A 98 5.68 28.64 9.21
N ASP A 99 5.29 28.10 8.06
CA ASP A 99 6.23 27.73 6.99
C ASP A 99 6.32 28.88 5.96
N GLU A 100 7.18 29.86 6.22
CA GLU A 100 7.65 30.83 5.20
C GLU A 100 8.55 30.12 4.16
N ALA A 101 8.03 29.12 3.46
CA ALA A 101 8.66 28.63 2.25
C ALA A 101 8.31 29.60 1.11
N ALA A 102 9.33 30.17 0.46
CA ALA A 102 9.16 31.01 -0.72
C ALA A 102 8.20 30.36 -1.73
N PRO A 103 7.32 31.13 -2.41
CA PRO A 103 6.38 30.57 -3.37
C PRO A 103 7.15 29.77 -4.43
N LEU A 104 6.89 28.46 -4.47
CA LEU A 104 7.55 27.56 -5.39
C LEU A 104 7.15 27.89 -6.83
N ASP A 105 8.14 28.13 -7.69
CA ASP A 105 7.92 28.27 -9.13
C ASP A 105 7.70 26.89 -9.76
N VAL A 106 6.46 26.39 -9.62
CA VAL A 106 6.03 25.10 -10.15
C VAL A 106 6.20 25.04 -11.68
N GLN A 107 5.97 26.15 -12.39
CA GLN A 107 6.10 26.20 -13.85
C GLN A 107 7.57 26.13 -14.27
N GLY A 108 8.43 26.89 -13.61
CA GLY A 108 9.88 26.85 -13.84
C GLY A 108 10.45 25.46 -13.54
N ALA A 109 10.01 24.80 -12.47
CA ALA A 109 10.40 23.42 -12.17
C ALA A 109 9.97 22.44 -13.27
N GLU A 110 8.74 22.57 -13.81
CA GLU A 110 8.25 21.71 -14.89
C GLU A 110 9.00 21.90 -16.22
N VAL A 111 9.45 23.13 -16.51
CA VAL A 111 10.32 23.42 -17.66
C VAL A 111 11.68 22.74 -17.46
N LYS A 112 12.25 22.81 -16.25
CA LYS A 112 13.51 22.12 -15.94
C LYS A 112 13.40 20.59 -16.02
N ILE A 113 12.25 20.02 -15.66
CA ILE A 113 11.97 18.60 -15.85
C ILE A 113 11.88 18.23 -17.34
N ASP A 114 11.33 19.11 -18.18
CA ASP A 114 11.35 18.90 -19.64
C ASP A 114 12.77 19.00 -20.21
N ASP A 115 13.54 20.01 -19.79
CA ASP A 115 14.94 20.17 -20.17
C ASP A 115 15.77 18.93 -19.77
N TYR A 116 15.51 18.37 -18.58
CA TYR A 116 16.11 17.12 -18.12
C TYR A 116 15.79 15.97 -19.10
N THR A 117 14.51 15.85 -19.46
CA THR A 117 14.00 14.77 -20.32
C THR A 117 14.62 14.84 -21.71
N GLU A 118 14.60 16.02 -22.33
CA GLU A 118 15.17 16.25 -23.66
C GLU A 118 16.69 16.07 -23.66
N ASN A 119 17.40 16.51 -22.61
CA ASN A 119 18.84 16.32 -22.52
C ASN A 119 19.21 14.84 -22.37
N LEU A 120 18.52 14.10 -21.49
CA LEU A 120 18.72 12.66 -21.34
C LEU A 120 18.46 11.94 -22.67
N PHE A 121 17.37 12.29 -23.37
CA PHE A 121 17.05 11.70 -24.66
C PHE A 121 18.08 12.06 -25.74
N ALA A 122 18.50 13.32 -25.84
CA ALA A 122 19.47 13.78 -26.84
C ALA A 122 20.81 13.07 -26.73
N GLN A 123 21.27 12.76 -25.50
CA GLN A 123 22.47 11.97 -25.27
C GLN A 123 22.34 10.53 -25.83
N LEU A 124 21.17 9.90 -25.67
CA LEU A 124 20.88 8.59 -26.25
C LEU A 124 20.73 8.65 -27.78
N ASP A 125 19.96 9.62 -28.28
CA ASP A 125 19.63 9.77 -29.70
C ASP A 125 20.86 10.06 -30.54
N LYS A 126 21.79 10.90 -30.04
CA LYS A 126 23.07 11.19 -30.70
C LYS A 126 23.91 9.94 -31.00
N LYS A 127 23.73 8.87 -30.23
CA LYS A 127 24.51 7.63 -30.34
C LYS A 127 23.75 6.49 -30.99
N LEU A 128 22.43 6.46 -30.82
CA LEU A 128 21.58 5.35 -31.23
C LEU A 128 20.65 5.70 -32.41
N GLU A 129 20.62 6.97 -32.82
CA GLU A 129 19.79 7.49 -33.92
C GLU A 129 18.31 7.09 -33.78
N LEU A 130 17.78 7.15 -32.55
CA LEU A 130 16.44 6.67 -32.19
C LEU A 130 15.35 7.38 -32.99
N ARG A 131 15.47 8.70 -33.21
CA ARG A 131 14.53 9.51 -34.01
C ARG A 131 14.52 9.10 -35.49
N ASN A 132 15.68 8.76 -36.05
CA ASN A 132 15.85 8.51 -37.48
C ASN A 132 15.72 7.02 -37.86
N SER A 133 15.61 6.14 -36.87
CA SER A 133 15.54 4.68 -37.04
C SER A 133 14.27 4.16 -37.75
N GLY A 134 13.20 4.96 -37.83
CA GLY A 134 11.87 4.53 -38.28
C GLY A 134 11.12 3.59 -37.30
N VAL A 135 11.65 3.36 -36.10
CA VAL A 135 11.02 2.54 -35.07
C VAL A 135 9.99 3.36 -34.29
N ALA A 136 8.75 2.87 -34.23
CA ALA A 136 7.67 3.57 -33.54
C ALA A 136 7.71 3.41 -32.01
N LYS A 137 8.22 2.26 -31.52
CA LYS A 137 8.20 1.88 -30.11
C LYS A 137 9.52 1.27 -29.66
N TYR A 138 10.02 1.74 -28.53
CA TYR A 138 11.21 1.23 -27.86
C TYR A 138 10.88 0.68 -26.49
N HIS A 139 11.40 -0.52 -26.19
CA HIS A 139 11.48 -1.03 -24.83
C HIS A 139 12.91 -0.93 -24.34
N ILE A 140 13.15 -0.02 -23.37
CA ILE A 140 14.45 0.23 -22.78
C ILE A 140 14.57 -0.54 -21.46
N PHE A 141 15.56 -1.42 -21.40
CA PHE A 141 15.99 -2.11 -20.19
C PHE A 141 17.23 -1.41 -19.63
N VAL A 142 17.10 -0.87 -18.41
CA VAL A 142 18.22 -0.24 -17.68
C VAL A 142 18.77 -1.26 -16.70
N VAL A 143 19.86 -1.91 -17.07
CA VAL A 143 20.44 -3.04 -16.35
C VAL A 143 21.63 -2.59 -15.50
N GLU A 144 21.57 -2.88 -14.20
CA GLU A 144 22.65 -2.64 -13.26
C GLU A 144 23.14 -3.97 -12.68
N ASP A 145 24.45 -4.20 -12.74
CA ASP A 145 25.07 -5.44 -12.26
C ASP A 145 25.73 -5.23 -10.89
N HIS A 146 25.11 -5.82 -9.86
CA HIS A 146 25.61 -5.85 -8.49
C HIS A 146 26.46 -7.09 -8.21
N SER A 147 26.95 -7.78 -9.25
CA SER A 147 27.80 -8.97 -9.11
C SER A 147 29.20 -8.70 -8.53
N SER A 148 29.62 -7.43 -8.52
CA SER A 148 30.94 -7.00 -8.05
C SER A 148 31.02 -7.04 -6.52
N ARG A 149 31.92 -7.87 -5.96
CA ARG A 149 32.09 -8.07 -4.50
C ARG A 149 32.57 -6.84 -3.72
N ARG A 150 32.87 -5.74 -4.42
CA ARG A 150 33.19 -4.43 -3.87
C ARG A 150 32.32 -3.39 -4.58
N PRO A 151 31.15 -3.02 -4.05
CA PRO A 151 30.59 -1.72 -4.43
C PRO A 151 31.68 -0.70 -4.10
N SER A 152 32.15 0.06 -5.10
CA SER A 152 32.93 1.24 -4.78
C SER A 152 32.06 2.11 -3.90
N GLU A 153 32.51 2.41 -2.68
CA GLU A 153 31.73 3.02 -1.60
C GLU A 153 31.05 4.36 -2.00
N ASN A 154 31.43 4.94 -3.15
CA ASN A 154 30.94 6.22 -3.67
C ASN A 154 30.35 6.18 -5.11
N ALA A 155 30.10 5.00 -5.73
CA ALA A 155 29.50 4.98 -7.07
C ALA A 155 27.98 4.88 -7.01
N HIS A 156 27.30 5.97 -7.40
CA HIS A 156 25.87 5.95 -7.65
C HIS A 156 25.54 5.08 -8.87
N GLY A 157 24.58 4.17 -8.71
CA GLY A 157 24.06 3.36 -9.81
C GLY A 157 23.37 4.19 -10.87
N ILE A 158 23.38 3.73 -12.13
CA ILE A 158 22.70 4.39 -13.25
C ILE A 158 21.18 4.43 -13.05
N GLN A 159 20.65 3.53 -12.22
CA GLN A 159 19.24 3.54 -11.84
C GLN A 159 18.87 4.79 -11.02
N CYS A 160 19.79 5.69 -10.68
CA CYS A 160 19.45 6.96 -10.01
C CYS A 160 18.85 8.03 -10.91
N LEU A 161 18.89 7.84 -12.23
CA LEU A 161 18.27 8.77 -13.18
C LEU A 161 16.76 8.57 -13.26
N ALA A 162 16.05 9.63 -13.65
CA ALA A 162 14.60 9.64 -13.85
C ALA A 162 14.20 9.03 -15.20
N TRP A 163 14.59 7.78 -15.45
CA TRP A 163 14.40 7.11 -16.75
C TRP A 163 12.97 7.15 -17.27
N GLU A 164 12.00 7.03 -16.36
CA GLU A 164 10.57 7.01 -16.65
C GLU A 164 10.08 8.31 -17.30
N LEU A 165 10.80 9.44 -17.14
CA LEU A 165 10.49 10.67 -17.86
C LEU A 165 10.51 10.50 -19.38
N LEU A 166 11.39 9.62 -19.91
CA LEU A 166 11.45 9.35 -21.34
C LEU A 166 10.14 8.77 -21.91
N GLU A 167 9.24 8.26 -21.07
CA GLU A 167 7.93 7.78 -21.48
C GLU A 167 6.91 8.91 -21.80
N SER A 168 7.22 10.18 -21.50
CA SER A 168 6.41 11.32 -21.94
C SER A 168 6.67 11.72 -23.39
N MET A 169 7.73 11.20 -24.00
CA MET A 169 8.10 11.52 -25.38
C MET A 169 7.05 10.98 -26.37
N ASP A 170 6.54 11.85 -27.24
CA ASP A 170 5.52 11.47 -28.22
C ASP A 170 6.09 10.55 -29.31
N LYS A 171 7.30 10.83 -29.80
CA LYS A 171 7.98 10.06 -30.86
C LYS A 171 9.50 10.01 -30.66
N PRO A 172 10.10 8.81 -30.57
CA PRO A 172 9.46 7.49 -30.54
C PRO A 172 8.84 7.18 -29.17
N CYS A 173 7.81 6.33 -29.13
CA CYS A 173 7.17 5.93 -27.86
C CYS A 173 8.09 4.99 -27.07
N MET A 174 8.30 5.26 -25.78
CA MET A 174 9.21 4.49 -24.94
C MET A 174 8.51 3.81 -23.77
N ARG A 175 9.01 2.62 -23.43
CA ARG A 175 8.70 1.88 -22.20
C ARG A 175 9.99 1.60 -21.45
N ILE A 176 10.00 1.88 -20.15
CA ILE A 176 11.18 1.69 -19.30
C ILE A 176 11.00 0.49 -18.37
N THR A 177 12.07 -0.28 -18.18
CA THR A 177 12.15 -1.35 -17.19
C THR A 177 13.54 -1.36 -16.54
N ARG A 178 13.59 -1.24 -15.21
CA ARG A 178 14.85 -1.30 -14.46
C ARG A 178 15.14 -2.76 -14.11
N VAL A 179 16.35 -3.22 -14.38
CA VAL A 179 16.78 -4.61 -14.14
C VAL A 179 18.00 -4.59 -13.22
N ALA A 180 17.94 -5.34 -12.13
CA ALA A 180 19.07 -5.49 -11.21
C ALA A 180 19.57 -6.93 -11.22
N ASN A 181 20.87 -7.11 -11.47
CA ASN A 181 21.52 -8.40 -11.48
C ASN A 181 22.28 -8.58 -10.18
N PHE A 182 22.05 -9.70 -9.49
CA PHE A 182 22.77 -10.06 -8.27
C PHE A 182 23.42 -11.43 -8.47
N VAL A 183 24.66 -11.63 -7.97
CA VAL A 183 25.23 -12.98 -7.91
C VAL A 183 24.27 -13.86 -7.11
N PRO A 184 24.03 -15.12 -7.52
CA PRO A 184 23.46 -16.12 -6.64
C PRO A 184 24.38 -16.28 -5.42
N GLY A 185 24.14 -15.52 -4.35
CA GLY A 185 24.83 -15.69 -3.08
C GLY A 185 24.48 -17.06 -2.50
N GLY A 186 25.50 -17.83 -2.11
CA GLY A 186 25.39 -19.21 -1.61
C GLY A 186 24.74 -19.35 -0.23
N SER A 187 23.51 -18.86 -0.09
CA SER A 187 22.66 -19.19 1.06
C SER A 187 21.82 -20.40 0.69
N GLY A 188 22.36 -21.59 0.97
CA GLY A 188 21.64 -22.87 1.08
C GLY A 188 20.86 -23.30 -0.15
N ALA A 189 21.33 -24.36 -0.81
CA ALA A 189 20.49 -25.19 -1.66
C ALA A 189 19.30 -25.73 -0.84
N GLN A 190 18.21 -24.97 -0.76
CA GLN A 190 16.90 -25.54 -0.49
C GLN A 190 16.34 -26.00 -1.82
N GLU A 191 16.20 -27.32 -1.95
CA GLU A 191 15.59 -28.01 -3.08
C GLU A 191 14.31 -27.27 -3.52
N SER A 192 14.39 -26.70 -4.71
CA SER A 192 13.43 -25.79 -5.28
C SER A 192 12.19 -26.57 -5.72
N ARG A 193 11.16 -26.65 -4.86
CA ARG A 193 9.79 -26.64 -5.39
C ARG A 193 9.64 -25.29 -6.10
N VAL A 194 9.68 -25.32 -7.43
CA VAL A 194 9.50 -24.16 -8.32
C VAL A 194 8.32 -23.33 -7.79
N PRO A 195 8.56 -22.11 -7.30
CA PRO A 195 7.46 -21.24 -6.93
C PRO A 195 6.61 -20.96 -8.17
N GLN A 196 5.30 -20.84 -7.98
CA GLN A 196 4.39 -20.61 -9.10
C GLN A 196 4.52 -19.15 -9.53
N GLU A 197 5.37 -18.89 -10.54
CA GLU A 197 5.56 -17.56 -11.11
C GLU A 197 4.21 -16.92 -11.45
N LEU A 198 4.07 -15.59 -11.35
CA LEU A 198 2.86 -14.90 -11.80
C LEU A 198 2.51 -15.19 -13.28
N SER A 199 3.54 -15.46 -14.10
CA SER A 199 3.42 -15.93 -15.48
C SER A 199 2.68 -17.28 -15.60
N SER A 200 2.81 -18.14 -14.58
CA SER A 200 2.19 -19.46 -14.45
C SER A 200 0.75 -19.41 -13.91
N VAL A 201 0.26 -18.21 -13.54
CA VAL A 201 -1.12 -17.99 -13.04
C VAL A 201 -2.09 -17.67 -14.20
N ARG A 202 -1.62 -17.76 -15.46
CA ARG A 202 -2.42 -17.46 -16.66
C ARG A 202 -3.55 -18.50 -16.86
N SER A 203 -4.78 -18.03 -16.63
CA SER A 203 -6.09 -18.68 -16.80
C SER A 203 -6.50 -19.72 -15.73
N GLY A 204 -7.61 -19.46 -15.02
CA GLY A 204 -8.29 -20.43 -14.12
C GLY A 204 -7.79 -20.51 -12.67
N TYR A 205 -6.64 -19.91 -12.34
CA TYR A 205 -6.02 -20.05 -11.01
C TYR A 205 -6.41 -18.95 -10.00
N LEU A 206 -6.18 -19.26 -8.73
CA LEU A 206 -6.41 -18.38 -7.57
C LEU A 206 -5.18 -17.50 -7.37
N VAL A 207 -5.28 -16.20 -7.66
CA VAL A 207 -4.27 -15.21 -7.26
C VAL A 207 -4.39 -14.99 -5.75
N LYS A 208 -3.25 -14.95 -5.05
CA LYS A 208 -3.18 -14.74 -3.60
C LYS A 208 -2.39 -13.46 -3.33
N VAL A 209 -3.05 -12.46 -2.76
CA VAL A 209 -2.50 -11.14 -2.44
C VAL A 209 -2.58 -10.94 -0.93
N LEU A 210 -1.47 -10.55 -0.32
CA LEU A 210 -1.43 -10.07 1.06
C LEU A 210 -1.26 -8.55 1.05
N LEU A 211 -2.15 -7.84 1.70
CA LEU A 211 -2.09 -6.40 1.87
C LEU A 211 -1.67 -6.06 3.31
N VAL A 212 -0.73 -5.14 3.46
CA VAL A 212 -0.35 -4.55 4.74
C VAL A 212 -0.74 -3.09 4.70
N VAL A 213 -1.67 -2.69 5.57
CA VAL A 213 -2.06 -1.28 5.72
C VAL A 213 -1.56 -0.79 7.08
N ALA A 214 -0.64 0.17 7.07
CA ALA A 214 -0.15 0.81 8.28
C ALA A 214 -0.27 2.33 8.13
N ARG A 215 -1.08 2.94 9.00
CA ARG A 215 -1.30 4.39 9.07
C ARG A 215 -1.01 4.89 10.47
N ASP A 216 -0.53 6.12 10.56
CA ASP A 216 -0.31 6.77 11.85
C ASP A 216 -1.59 7.47 12.31
N PHE A 217 -2.21 6.93 13.35
CA PHE A 217 -3.43 7.49 13.93
C PHE A 217 -3.15 8.65 14.89
N THR A 218 -1.88 8.94 15.21
CA THR A 218 -1.51 10.02 16.12
C THR A 218 -1.46 11.39 15.44
N LEU A 219 -1.38 11.41 14.10
CA LEU A 219 -1.35 12.62 13.30
C LEU A 219 -2.76 13.15 13.00
N SER A 220 -2.92 14.47 12.95
CA SER A 220 -4.21 15.14 12.77
C SER A 220 -4.09 16.39 11.90
N GLY A 221 -5.22 16.92 11.43
CA GLY A 221 -5.24 18.12 10.60
C GLY A 221 -4.52 17.93 9.26
N ALA A 222 -3.59 18.82 8.94
CA ALA A 222 -2.83 18.84 7.69
C ALA A 222 -1.83 17.70 7.54
N ASP A 223 -1.32 17.20 8.67
CA ASP A 223 -0.33 16.12 8.71
C ASP A 223 -0.99 14.76 8.87
N ARG A 224 -2.32 14.69 8.82
CA ARG A 224 -3.08 13.45 8.89
C ARG A 224 -2.79 12.59 7.64
N ASP A 225 -2.59 11.30 7.88
CA ASP A 225 -2.50 10.32 6.81
C ASP A 225 -3.73 10.29 5.89
N PRO A 226 -3.56 9.99 4.60
CA PRO A 226 -4.67 9.73 3.69
C PRO A 226 -5.49 8.52 4.15
N GLU A 227 -6.71 8.40 3.62
CA GLU A 227 -7.58 7.29 3.99
C GLU A 227 -6.92 5.93 3.68
N PRO A 228 -7.12 4.91 4.55
CA PRO A 228 -6.43 3.62 4.48
C PRO A 228 -6.90 2.68 3.36
N ASP A 229 -7.70 3.18 2.40
CA ASP A 229 -8.27 2.38 1.32
C ASP A 229 -7.51 2.47 -0.01
N LEU A 230 -6.43 3.23 -0.05
CA LEU A 230 -5.69 3.58 -1.26
C LEU A 230 -5.31 2.34 -2.08
N ALA A 231 -4.81 1.29 -1.41
CA ALA A 231 -4.53 -0.01 -2.02
C ALA A 231 -5.68 -1.01 -1.90
N GLN A 232 -6.43 -0.99 -0.80
CA GLN A 232 -7.48 -1.98 -0.54
C GLN A 232 -8.63 -1.87 -1.53
N TYR A 233 -9.11 -0.65 -1.81
CA TYR A 233 -10.22 -0.39 -2.71
C TYR A 233 -9.96 -0.89 -4.15
N PRO A 234 -8.83 -0.56 -4.81
CA PRO A 234 -8.58 -1.07 -6.17
C PRO A 234 -8.45 -2.61 -6.19
N LEU A 235 -7.86 -3.22 -5.16
CA LEU A 235 -7.77 -4.68 -5.04
C LEU A 235 -9.15 -5.34 -4.90
N MET A 236 -10.03 -4.79 -4.06
CA MET A 236 -11.41 -5.29 -3.91
C MET A 236 -12.22 -5.09 -5.19
N THR A 237 -12.04 -3.96 -5.87
CA THR A 237 -12.67 -3.68 -7.17
C THR A 237 -12.24 -4.70 -8.21
N VAL A 238 -10.94 -5.02 -8.29
CA VAL A 238 -10.42 -6.06 -9.18
C VAL A 238 -10.92 -7.44 -8.78
N GLN A 239 -10.97 -7.77 -7.48
CA GLN A 239 -11.55 -9.02 -6.99
C GLN A 239 -13.00 -9.18 -7.45
N LYS A 240 -13.82 -8.12 -7.37
CA LYS A 240 -15.20 -8.09 -7.88
C LYS A 240 -15.25 -8.26 -9.40
N LYS A 241 -14.43 -7.52 -10.16
CA LYS A 241 -14.33 -7.62 -11.63
C LYS A 241 -13.94 -9.03 -12.09
N LEU A 242 -12.99 -9.68 -11.41
CA LEU A 242 -12.56 -11.04 -11.72
C LEU A 242 -13.70 -12.06 -11.54
N ARG A 243 -14.44 -11.95 -10.42
CA ARG A 243 -15.61 -12.79 -10.15
C ARG A 243 -16.72 -12.56 -11.20
N ALA A 244 -17.06 -11.30 -11.47
CA ALA A 244 -18.14 -10.94 -12.39
C ALA A 244 -17.84 -11.37 -13.85
N LYS A 245 -16.59 -11.26 -14.29
CA LYS A 245 -16.17 -11.66 -15.65
C LYS A 245 -15.84 -13.15 -15.78
N GLY A 246 -15.88 -13.93 -14.69
CA GLY A 246 -15.46 -15.33 -14.68
C GLY A 246 -13.99 -15.56 -15.06
N LYS A 247 -13.14 -14.51 -14.99
CA LYS A 247 -11.75 -14.53 -15.49
C LYS A 247 -10.74 -15.11 -14.51
N GLY A 248 -11.14 -15.38 -13.26
CA GLY A 248 -10.27 -15.95 -12.23
C GLY A 248 -10.80 -15.73 -10.82
N ARG A 249 -10.04 -16.17 -9.81
CA ARG A 249 -10.32 -15.93 -8.40
C ARG A 249 -9.17 -15.18 -7.75
N MET A 250 -9.48 -14.33 -6.78
CA MET A 250 -8.48 -13.66 -5.95
C MET A 250 -8.78 -13.90 -4.47
N LEU A 251 -7.80 -14.46 -3.76
CA LEU A 251 -7.70 -14.44 -2.31
C LEU A 251 -6.97 -13.15 -1.94
N LEU A 252 -7.71 -12.21 -1.36
CA LEU A 252 -7.16 -11.01 -0.76
C LEU A 252 -7.20 -11.20 0.76
N GLU A 253 -6.05 -11.09 1.41
CA GLU A 253 -5.94 -11.04 2.88
C GLU A 253 -5.30 -9.72 3.29
N VAL A 254 -5.68 -9.19 4.43
CA VAL A 254 -5.08 -7.98 5.00
C VAL A 254 -4.49 -8.30 6.37
N VAL A 255 -3.25 -7.89 6.60
CA VAL A 255 -2.56 -8.00 7.89
C VAL A 255 -3.18 -7.01 8.87
N ARG A 256 -3.66 -7.51 10.02
CA ARG A 256 -4.42 -6.74 11.00
C ARG A 256 -4.00 -7.05 12.45
N PRO A 257 -3.46 -6.08 13.20
CA PRO A 257 -3.04 -4.75 12.73
C PRO A 257 -1.91 -4.84 11.72
N GLY A 258 -1.68 -3.81 10.90
CA GLY A 258 -0.56 -3.75 9.95
C GLY A 258 0.81 -3.57 10.61
N SER A 259 1.12 -4.38 11.63
CA SER A 259 2.42 -4.39 12.31
C SER A 259 3.38 -5.38 11.65
N ARG A 260 4.68 -5.21 11.90
CA ARG A 260 5.71 -6.12 11.40
C ARG A 260 5.55 -7.52 11.98
N GLU A 261 5.25 -7.59 13.28
CA GLU A 261 5.08 -8.84 14.01
C GLU A 261 3.88 -9.62 13.46
N GLU A 262 2.77 -8.93 13.18
CA GLU A 262 1.59 -9.58 12.61
C GLU A 262 1.83 -10.02 11.17
N LEU A 263 2.58 -9.26 10.36
CA LEU A 263 2.99 -9.70 9.02
C LEU A 263 3.77 -11.02 9.07
N GLU A 264 4.81 -11.10 9.90
CA GLU A 264 5.62 -12.32 10.03
C GLU A 264 4.78 -13.47 10.57
N GLN A 265 3.92 -13.21 11.55
CA GLN A 265 3.02 -14.19 12.12
C GLN A 265 2.01 -14.73 11.09
N HIS A 266 1.43 -13.84 10.28
CA HIS A 266 0.49 -14.18 9.22
C HIS A 266 1.15 -15.11 8.20
N LEU A 267 2.32 -14.73 7.70
CA LEU A 267 3.10 -15.55 6.75
C LEU A 267 3.51 -16.90 7.36
N ARG A 268 3.88 -16.91 8.64
CA ARG A 268 4.22 -18.13 9.38
C ARG A 268 3.04 -19.10 9.51
N ILE A 269 1.86 -18.61 9.84
CA ILE A 269 0.66 -19.46 9.91
C ILE A 269 0.29 -19.97 8.51
N ARG A 270 0.31 -19.11 7.50
CA ARG A 270 -0.08 -19.46 6.13
C ARG A 270 0.88 -20.44 5.47
N SER A 271 2.18 -20.32 5.71
CA SER A 271 3.17 -21.30 5.23
C SER A 271 2.96 -22.70 5.83
N ARG A 272 2.55 -22.81 7.10
CA ARG A 272 2.16 -24.10 7.72
C ARG A 272 0.90 -24.72 7.12
N GLN A 273 0.10 -23.92 6.42
CA GLN A 273 -1.11 -24.34 5.71
C GLN A 273 -0.85 -24.49 4.19
N ASP A 274 0.41 -24.47 3.74
CA ASP A 274 0.81 -24.48 2.34
C ASP A 274 0.17 -23.33 1.51
N VAL A 275 -0.09 -22.20 2.16
CA VAL A 275 -0.58 -20.97 1.52
C VAL A 275 0.56 -19.97 1.38
N PHE A 276 1.09 -19.86 0.16
CA PHE A 276 2.10 -18.86 -0.22
C PHE A 276 1.44 -17.72 -1.01
N PHE A 277 1.86 -16.48 -0.75
CA PHE A 277 1.35 -15.30 -1.44
C PHE A 277 2.19 -14.97 -2.67
N HIS A 278 1.53 -14.63 -3.77
CA HIS A 278 2.22 -14.26 -5.01
C HIS A 278 2.68 -12.80 -4.97
N ILE A 279 1.84 -11.94 -4.35
CA ILE A 279 2.09 -10.50 -4.18
C ILE A 279 1.87 -10.11 -2.73
N VAL A 280 2.81 -9.33 -2.19
CA VAL A 280 2.63 -8.54 -0.97
C VAL A 280 2.59 -7.06 -1.33
N HIS A 281 1.51 -6.38 -0.95
CA HIS A 281 1.38 -4.93 -1.09
C HIS A 281 1.58 -4.27 0.27
N PHE A 282 2.48 -3.31 0.34
CA PHE A 282 2.69 -2.44 1.49
C PHE A 282 2.09 -1.06 1.22
N ASP A 283 1.05 -0.71 1.97
CA ASP A 283 0.39 0.59 1.96
C ASP A 283 0.73 1.31 3.27
N LEU A 284 1.93 1.91 3.31
CA LEU A 284 2.54 2.50 4.50
C LEU A 284 3.66 3.47 4.13
N HIS A 285 4.14 4.27 5.08
CA HIS A 285 5.19 5.26 4.80
C HIS A 285 6.60 4.65 4.73
N GLY A 286 7.44 5.26 3.90
CA GLY A 286 8.88 4.98 3.82
C GLY A 286 9.69 6.20 4.17
N ILE A 287 10.84 5.96 4.81
CA ILE A 287 11.79 7.00 5.17
C ILE A 287 13.22 6.49 4.98
N VAL A 288 14.14 7.39 4.68
CA VAL A 288 15.58 7.12 4.73
C VAL A 288 16.15 7.92 5.90
N GLN A 289 16.79 7.22 6.83
CA GLN A 289 17.39 7.84 8.01
C GLN A 289 18.58 7.00 8.50
N GLU A 290 19.40 7.58 9.37
CA GLU A 290 20.56 6.92 9.93
C GLU A 290 20.18 5.69 10.77
N ASP A 291 20.98 4.62 10.63
CA ASP A 291 20.94 3.47 11.52
C ASP A 291 21.79 3.69 12.79
N GLU A 292 21.83 2.70 13.67
CA GLU A 292 22.65 2.71 14.90
C GLU A 292 24.15 2.97 14.65
N HIS A 293 24.62 2.83 13.41
CA HIS A 293 26.00 3.04 13.01
C HIS A 293 26.19 4.35 12.22
N GLY A 294 25.19 5.22 12.17
CA GLY A 294 25.23 6.50 11.45
C GLY A 294 25.14 6.35 9.92
N ARG A 295 24.72 5.20 9.39
CA ARG A 295 24.60 4.97 7.94
C ARG A 295 23.19 5.23 7.48
N MET A 296 23.01 5.91 6.34
CA MET A 296 21.69 6.18 5.79
C MET A 296 21.07 4.90 5.22
N VAL A 297 20.02 4.40 5.85
CA VAL A 297 19.32 3.18 5.42
C VAL A 297 17.82 3.42 5.25
N PRO A 298 17.15 2.64 4.39
CA PRO A 298 15.71 2.76 4.19
C PRO A 298 14.93 1.98 5.25
N TRP A 299 13.84 2.60 5.70
CA TRP A 299 12.93 2.10 6.72
C TRP A 299 11.48 2.17 6.25
N LEU A 300 10.67 1.26 6.80
CA LEU A 300 9.22 1.21 6.60
C LEU A 300 8.53 1.46 7.95
N LEU A 301 7.48 2.27 7.95
CA LEU A 301 6.71 2.60 9.13
C LEU A 301 5.52 1.64 9.27
N PHE A 302 5.62 0.71 10.22
CA PHE A 302 4.54 -0.24 10.54
C PHE A 302 3.69 0.27 11.70
N ALA A 303 2.46 -0.23 11.82
CA ALA A 303 1.63 0.08 12.97
C ALA A 303 2.25 -0.51 14.24
N LYS A 304 2.31 0.27 15.32
CA LYS A 304 2.70 -0.24 16.64
C LYS A 304 1.65 -1.23 17.12
N LYS A 305 2.12 -2.38 17.64
CA LYS A 305 1.25 -3.29 18.37
C LYS A 305 0.85 -2.64 19.70
N HIS A 306 -0.40 -2.84 20.11
CA HIS A 306 -0.87 -2.43 21.43
C HIS A 306 -0.07 -3.17 22.51
N ASP A 307 0.43 -2.44 23.50
CA ASP A 307 1.05 -3.02 24.70
C ASP A 307 -0.07 -3.33 25.71
N GLU A 308 -0.25 -4.60 26.04
CA GLU A 308 -1.31 -5.10 26.93
C GLU A 308 -0.98 -4.92 28.41
N THR A 309 -0.01 -4.07 28.77
CA THR A 309 0.29 -3.76 30.18
C THR A 309 -0.97 -3.27 30.91
N VAL A 310 -1.39 -4.09 31.88
CA VAL A 310 -2.64 -3.95 32.63
C VAL A 310 -2.75 -2.55 33.23
N GLY A 311 -3.81 -1.82 32.86
CA GLY A 311 -4.16 -0.53 33.44
C GLY A 311 -3.80 0.70 32.60
N GLN A 312 -3.17 0.55 31.42
CA GLN A 312 -3.03 1.69 30.51
C GLN A 312 -4.31 1.89 29.67
N PRO A 313 -4.82 3.13 29.56
CA PRO A 313 -5.94 3.42 28.67
C PRO A 313 -5.55 3.17 27.22
N TYR A 314 -6.49 2.69 26.41
CA TYR A 314 -6.30 2.54 24.98
C TYR A 314 -5.79 3.86 24.37
N ASN A 315 -4.62 3.79 23.75
CA ASN A 315 -4.05 4.85 22.95
C ASN A 315 -4.18 4.52 21.47
N LEU A 316 -4.41 5.55 20.66
CA LEU A 316 -4.40 5.41 19.21
C LEU A 316 -3.04 4.86 18.76
N PRO A 317 -3.02 3.85 17.87
CA PRO A 317 -1.77 3.25 17.45
C PRO A 317 -0.95 4.23 16.60
N GLY A 318 0.25 4.55 17.07
CA GLY A 318 1.25 5.22 16.24
C GLY A 318 2.02 4.24 15.36
N THR A 319 3.09 4.72 14.74
CA THR A 319 3.97 3.89 13.91
C THR A 319 5.31 3.57 14.55
N CYS A 320 5.94 2.47 14.13
CA CYS A 320 7.30 2.07 14.47
C CYS A 320 8.12 1.75 13.22
N LEU A 321 9.42 1.98 13.32
CA LEU A 321 10.36 1.78 12.22
C LEU A 321 10.79 0.32 12.11
N ALA A 322 10.78 -0.21 10.89
CA ALA A 322 11.38 -1.50 10.55
C ALA A 322 12.38 -1.34 9.40
N LYS A 323 13.61 -1.84 9.60
CA LYS A 323 14.66 -1.79 8.56
C LYS A 323 14.19 -2.57 7.34
N ALA A 324 14.31 -1.98 6.16
CA ALA A 324 13.93 -2.63 4.90
C ALA A 324 14.53 -4.03 4.74
N ASP A 325 15.80 -4.19 5.10
CA ASP A 325 16.55 -5.44 5.03
C ASP A 325 15.88 -6.56 5.84
N SER A 326 15.42 -6.25 7.06
CA SER A 326 14.72 -7.21 7.92
C SER A 326 13.37 -7.65 7.33
N ILE A 327 12.66 -6.73 6.66
CA ILE A 327 11.39 -7.05 5.99
C ILE A 327 11.63 -7.91 4.76
N ALA A 328 12.65 -7.57 3.97
CA ALA A 328 13.04 -8.33 2.79
C ALA A 328 13.40 -9.78 3.15
N GLU A 329 14.14 -9.99 4.25
CA GLU A 329 14.48 -11.32 4.76
C GLU A 329 13.24 -12.14 5.12
N VAL A 330 12.27 -11.53 5.83
CA VAL A 330 11.00 -12.19 6.17
C VAL A 330 10.25 -12.60 4.91
N LEU A 331 10.11 -11.72 3.93
CA LEU A 331 9.41 -12.02 2.68
C LEU A 331 10.08 -13.13 1.87
N ALA A 332 11.42 -13.09 1.79
CA ALA A 332 12.21 -14.12 1.12
C ALA A 332 12.04 -15.49 1.79
N ARG A 333 12.08 -15.54 3.12
CA ARG A 333 11.85 -16.76 3.92
C ARG A 333 10.52 -17.44 3.59
N TYR A 334 9.48 -16.64 3.30
CA TYR A 334 8.15 -17.12 2.94
C TYR A 334 7.87 -17.12 1.42
N LYS A 335 8.93 -17.08 0.60
CA LYS A 335 8.88 -17.25 -0.87
C LYS A 335 7.98 -16.25 -1.59
N VAL A 336 7.94 -15.01 -1.12
CA VAL A 336 7.25 -13.92 -1.80
C VAL A 336 8.10 -13.45 -2.98
N GLU A 337 7.51 -13.44 -4.18
CA GLU A 337 8.22 -13.08 -5.40
C GLU A 337 7.97 -11.66 -5.88
N ASN A 338 6.83 -11.07 -5.53
CA ASN A 338 6.41 -9.79 -6.07
C ASN A 338 5.96 -8.88 -4.95
N VAL A 339 6.49 -7.66 -4.94
CA VAL A 339 6.19 -6.67 -3.93
C VAL A 339 5.76 -5.36 -4.58
N VAL A 340 4.71 -4.76 -4.01
CA VAL A 340 4.30 -3.39 -4.34
C VAL A 340 4.50 -2.53 -3.10
N LEU A 341 5.37 -1.54 -3.19
CA LEU A 341 5.70 -0.59 -2.13
C LEU A 341 5.00 0.73 -2.43
N ASN A 342 3.80 0.89 -1.89
CA ASN A 342 3.16 2.19 -1.80
C ASN A 342 3.74 2.94 -0.59
N SER A 343 5.00 3.35 -0.74
CA SER A 343 5.85 3.91 0.30
C SER A 343 6.80 4.91 -0.34
N CYS A 344 6.68 6.18 0.04
CA CYS A 344 7.57 7.25 -0.43
C CYS A 344 9.05 6.88 -0.22
N LEU A 345 9.93 7.36 -1.10
CA LEU A 345 11.38 7.12 -1.06
C LEU A 345 11.83 5.65 -1.19
N SER A 346 10.93 4.70 -1.47
CA SER A 346 11.27 3.28 -1.60
C SER A 346 12.16 2.93 -2.81
N ALA A 347 12.39 3.87 -3.72
CA ALA A 347 13.38 3.74 -4.79
C ALA A 347 14.46 4.84 -4.75
N TYR A 348 14.57 5.57 -3.65
CA TYR A 348 15.55 6.64 -3.49
C TYR A 348 16.98 6.08 -3.50
N ASN A 349 17.88 6.69 -4.28
CA ASN A 349 19.23 6.15 -4.51
C ASN A 349 20.27 7.25 -4.78
N ARG A 350 20.11 8.41 -4.13
CA ARG A 350 20.92 9.61 -4.40
C ARG A 350 22.00 9.91 -3.38
N GLN A 351 21.85 9.51 -2.11
CA GLN A 351 22.85 9.80 -1.07
C GLN A 351 23.93 8.71 -0.99
N GLU A 352 23.53 7.46 -0.76
CA GLU A 352 24.46 6.34 -0.56
C GLU A 352 23.97 5.08 -1.28
N SER A 353 24.92 4.22 -1.70
CA SER A 353 24.67 2.90 -2.30
C SER A 353 24.10 1.93 -1.25
N GLY A 354 22.85 2.12 -0.88
CA GLY A 354 22.17 1.39 0.20
C GLY A 354 20.80 1.94 0.56
N THR A 355 20.50 3.16 0.13
CA THR A 355 19.23 3.86 0.39
C THR A 355 18.04 3.35 -0.44
N ASN A 356 18.30 2.55 -1.49
CA ASN A 356 17.26 2.02 -2.38
C ASN A 356 16.59 0.78 -1.79
N LEU A 357 15.41 0.97 -1.20
CA LEU A 357 14.63 -0.11 -0.59
C LEU A 357 14.28 -1.22 -1.59
N ALA A 358 13.92 -0.86 -2.83
CA ALA A 358 13.60 -1.85 -3.86
C ALA A 358 14.80 -2.74 -4.22
N GLN A 359 16.00 -2.18 -4.34
CA GLN A 359 17.22 -2.97 -4.57
C GLN A 359 17.52 -3.92 -3.41
N THR A 360 17.28 -3.50 -2.16
CA THR A 360 17.38 -4.38 -0.99
C THR A 360 16.45 -5.60 -1.13
N PHE A 361 15.21 -5.39 -1.57
CA PHE A 361 14.24 -6.48 -1.76
C PHE A 361 14.69 -7.46 -2.86
N LEU A 362 15.17 -6.94 -3.99
CA LEU A 362 15.69 -7.77 -5.09
C LEU A 362 16.92 -8.60 -4.67
N ARG A 363 17.80 -8.03 -3.82
CA ARG A 363 18.97 -8.72 -3.28
C ARG A 363 18.59 -9.95 -2.45
N HIS A 364 17.50 -9.85 -1.68
CA HIS A 364 16.94 -10.96 -0.89
C HIS A 364 16.16 -11.98 -1.73
N GLY A 365 16.03 -11.76 -3.03
CA GLY A 365 15.53 -12.73 -3.99
C GLY A 365 14.10 -12.52 -4.46
N ILE A 366 13.48 -11.39 -4.11
CA ILE A 366 12.22 -10.94 -4.69
C ILE A 366 12.47 -10.65 -6.18
N SER A 367 11.53 -11.07 -7.03
CA SER A 367 11.66 -11.01 -8.49
C SER A 367 11.21 -9.68 -9.08
N ASN A 368 10.10 -9.12 -8.58
CA ASN A 368 9.58 -7.84 -9.06
C ASN A 368 9.22 -6.92 -7.90
N VAL A 369 9.58 -5.65 -8.03
CA VAL A 369 9.29 -4.62 -7.04
C VAL A 369 8.74 -3.38 -7.74
N SER A 370 7.53 -2.96 -7.39
CA SER A 370 7.02 -1.62 -7.70
C SER A 370 7.32 -0.71 -6.53
N ALA A 371 7.89 0.46 -6.77
CA ALA A 371 8.38 1.39 -5.74
C ALA A 371 8.16 2.84 -6.14
N MET A 372 8.51 3.77 -5.24
CA MET A 372 8.34 5.21 -5.41
C MET A 372 9.67 5.91 -5.26
N TRP A 373 10.07 6.67 -6.27
CA TRP A 373 11.36 7.36 -6.27
C TRP A 373 11.42 8.51 -5.26
N TYR A 374 10.29 9.17 -5.02
CA TYR A 374 10.17 10.32 -4.12
C TYR A 374 8.78 10.38 -3.47
N TYR A 375 8.48 11.48 -2.78
CA TYR A 375 7.12 11.79 -2.28
C TYR A 375 6.15 11.99 -3.44
N VAL A 376 4.91 11.51 -3.27
CA VAL A 376 3.87 11.55 -4.30
C VAL A 376 2.51 11.74 -3.66
N HIS A 377 1.64 12.52 -4.33
CA HIS A 377 0.28 12.72 -3.86
C HIS A 377 -0.54 11.42 -3.93
N TRP A 378 -1.41 11.20 -2.95
CA TRP A 378 -2.24 10.00 -2.88
C TRP A 378 -3.18 9.84 -4.09
N GLN A 379 -3.60 10.91 -4.77
CA GLN A 379 -4.44 10.82 -5.98
C GLN A 379 -3.70 10.21 -7.16
N THR A 380 -2.41 10.55 -7.30
CA THR A 380 -1.51 9.99 -8.31
C THR A 380 -1.33 8.50 -8.06
N VAL A 381 -1.07 8.13 -6.80
CA VAL A 381 -0.99 6.73 -6.38
C VAL A 381 -2.29 5.98 -6.64
N SER A 382 -3.44 6.59 -6.32
CA SER A 382 -4.76 5.98 -6.54
C SER A 382 -4.97 5.64 -8.02
N THR A 383 -4.62 6.57 -8.92
CA THR A 383 -4.71 6.39 -10.37
C THR A 383 -3.77 5.30 -10.87
N TYR A 384 -2.53 5.28 -10.35
CA TYR A 384 -1.56 4.24 -10.65
C TYR A 384 -2.06 2.86 -10.21
N LEU A 385 -2.45 2.68 -8.95
CA LEU A 385 -2.84 1.38 -8.39
C LEU A 385 -4.11 0.82 -9.02
N GLU A 386 -5.10 1.66 -9.31
CA GLU A 386 -6.32 1.23 -10.00
C GLU A 386 -5.99 0.64 -11.38
N THR A 387 -5.19 1.35 -12.16
CA THR A 387 -4.79 0.91 -13.50
C THR A 387 -3.86 -0.29 -13.42
N PHE A 388 -2.83 -0.22 -12.57
CA PHE A 388 -1.83 -1.27 -12.37
C PHE A 388 -2.48 -2.61 -12.05
N TYR A 389 -3.38 -2.67 -11.06
CA TYR A 389 -4.02 -3.93 -10.69
C TYR A 389 -5.06 -4.41 -11.71
N ASN A 390 -5.74 -3.48 -12.39
CA ASN A 390 -6.63 -3.85 -13.49
C ASN A 390 -5.85 -4.48 -14.64
N GLU A 391 -4.74 -3.88 -15.06
CA GLU A 391 -3.89 -4.43 -16.11
C GLU A 391 -3.26 -5.77 -15.70
N LEU A 392 -2.71 -5.83 -14.49
CA LEU A 392 -2.02 -7.02 -13.98
C LEU A 392 -2.96 -8.23 -13.85
N PHE A 393 -4.16 -8.05 -13.30
CA PHE A 393 -5.02 -9.18 -12.96
C PHE A 393 -6.19 -9.38 -13.94
N VAL A 394 -6.81 -8.31 -14.44
CA VAL A 394 -7.99 -8.40 -15.32
C VAL A 394 -7.58 -8.58 -16.78
N ASN A 395 -6.54 -7.85 -17.20
CA ASN A 395 -5.98 -7.94 -18.55
C ASN A 395 -4.78 -8.88 -18.65
N GLN A 396 -4.30 -9.40 -17.52
CA GLN A 396 -3.20 -10.37 -17.44
C GLN A 396 -1.90 -9.87 -18.08
N ALA A 397 -1.66 -8.56 -17.99
CA ALA A 397 -0.42 -7.94 -18.42
C ALA A 397 0.73 -8.35 -17.51
N ASP A 398 1.95 -8.38 -18.03
CA ASP A 398 3.14 -8.58 -17.22
C ASP A 398 3.34 -7.40 -16.24
N PHE A 399 4.02 -7.66 -15.13
CA PHE A 399 4.20 -6.69 -14.03
C PHE A 399 4.70 -5.32 -14.52
N HIS A 400 5.72 -5.30 -15.38
CA HIS A 400 6.30 -4.06 -15.94
C HIS A 400 5.38 -3.37 -16.94
N VAL A 401 4.57 -4.15 -17.67
CA VAL A 401 3.59 -3.63 -18.62
C VAL A 401 2.45 -2.95 -17.86
N ALA A 402 1.93 -3.61 -16.82
CA ALA A 402 0.91 -3.05 -15.94
C ALA A 402 1.38 -1.73 -15.30
N ALA A 403 2.65 -1.65 -14.90
CA ALA A 403 3.20 -0.44 -14.33
C ALA A 403 3.38 0.71 -15.33
N HIS A 404 3.88 0.41 -16.53
CA HIS A 404 3.92 1.38 -17.62
C HIS A 404 2.52 1.92 -17.93
N LYS A 405 1.50 1.06 -17.97
CA LYS A 405 0.09 1.48 -18.12
C LYS A 405 -0.40 2.34 -16.96
N GLY A 406 0.01 2.04 -15.73
CA GLY A 406 -0.27 2.89 -14.57
C GLY A 406 0.28 4.31 -14.74
N ARG A 407 1.54 4.44 -15.18
CA ARG A 407 2.14 5.76 -15.47
C ARG A 407 1.47 6.47 -16.65
N GLU A 408 1.12 5.73 -17.70
CA GLU A 408 0.35 6.25 -18.84
C GLU A 408 -1.02 6.79 -18.40
N ALA A 409 -1.68 6.13 -17.46
CA ALA A 409 -2.95 6.58 -16.89
C ALA A 409 -2.80 7.85 -16.05
N ILE A 410 -1.75 7.97 -15.22
CA ILE A 410 -1.43 9.23 -14.53
C ILE A 410 -1.25 10.36 -15.55
N ARG A 411 -0.46 10.13 -16.61
CA ARG A 411 -0.26 11.13 -17.66
C ARG A 411 -1.58 11.56 -18.29
N ARG A 412 -2.53 10.66 -18.52
CA ARG A 412 -3.82 11.01 -19.16
C ARG A 412 -4.81 11.72 -18.25
N LYS A 413 -4.68 11.57 -16.93
CA LYS A 413 -5.65 12.09 -15.97
C LYS A 413 -5.33 13.53 -15.60
N TYR A 414 -6.37 14.37 -15.53
CA TYR A 414 -6.29 15.67 -14.87
C TYR A 414 -6.53 15.47 -13.37
N ASP A 415 -5.78 16.17 -12.53
CA ASP A 415 -6.08 16.19 -11.10
C ASP A 415 -7.20 17.20 -10.82
N ASP A 416 -8.41 16.69 -10.66
CA ASP A 416 -9.64 17.47 -10.49
C ASP A 416 -9.67 18.29 -9.18
N LYS A 417 -8.81 18.00 -8.19
CA LYS A 417 -8.84 18.67 -6.87
C LYS A 417 -7.80 19.78 -6.70
N THR A 418 -6.64 19.65 -7.34
CA THR A 418 -5.61 20.70 -7.32
C THR A 418 -5.80 21.73 -8.43
N GLY A 419 -6.67 21.44 -9.40
CA GLY A 419 -6.94 22.30 -10.55
C GLY A 419 -5.75 22.43 -11.52
N ARG A 420 -4.67 21.67 -11.29
CA ARG A 420 -3.44 21.70 -12.09
C ARG A 420 -2.87 20.29 -12.26
N ARG A 421 -2.34 19.99 -13.43
CA ARG A 421 -1.67 18.73 -13.74
C ARG A 421 -0.20 18.80 -13.32
N TYR A 422 0.18 18.12 -12.24
CA TYR A 422 1.59 17.91 -11.90
C TYR A 422 2.21 16.83 -12.82
N LYS A 423 3.50 16.94 -13.10
CA LYS A 423 4.33 15.94 -13.76
C LYS A 423 4.94 15.03 -12.70
N ASP A 424 4.18 14.05 -12.23
CA ASP A 424 4.58 13.13 -11.17
C ASP A 424 4.48 11.65 -11.58
N PHE A 425 4.09 11.38 -12.82
CA PHE A 425 3.93 10.03 -13.37
C PHE A 425 5.22 9.19 -13.31
N PHE A 426 6.39 9.81 -13.32
CA PHE A 426 7.69 9.13 -13.33
C PHE A 426 8.12 8.65 -11.93
N ILE A 427 7.38 9.00 -10.88
CA ILE A 427 7.73 8.63 -9.50
C ILE A 427 7.50 7.14 -9.24
N CYS A 428 6.47 6.55 -9.85
CA CYS A 428 6.19 5.12 -9.74
C CYS A 428 7.14 4.32 -10.64
N VAL A 429 8.18 3.74 -10.04
CA VAL A 429 9.24 3.01 -10.74
C VAL A 429 9.17 1.52 -10.47
N ASN A 430 9.71 0.71 -11.38
CA ASN A 430 9.61 -0.74 -11.29
C ASN A 430 10.95 -1.38 -11.56
N TYR A 431 11.29 -2.33 -10.70
CA TYR A 431 12.49 -3.13 -10.78
C TYR A 431 12.15 -4.59 -11.00
N THR A 432 13.00 -5.27 -11.76
CA THR A 432 13.00 -6.71 -11.91
C THR A 432 14.36 -7.28 -11.61
N ARG A 433 14.39 -8.48 -11.04
CA ARG A 433 15.59 -9.26 -10.91
C ARG A 433 15.77 -10.08 -12.18
N GLU A 434 16.95 -10.03 -12.77
CA GLU A 434 17.31 -10.95 -13.85
C GLU A 434 17.47 -12.37 -13.28
N SER A 435 16.39 -13.15 -13.29
CA SER A 435 16.48 -14.61 -13.21
C SER A 435 16.92 -15.13 -14.59
N ARG A 436 17.62 -16.27 -14.66
CA ARG A 436 18.31 -16.80 -15.85
C ARG A 436 17.41 -17.12 -17.09
N HIS A 437 16.21 -16.56 -17.19
CA HIS A 437 15.26 -16.75 -18.27
C HIS A 437 14.59 -15.43 -18.71
N ILE A 438 15.33 -14.43 -19.16
CA ILE A 438 14.79 -13.54 -20.21
C ILE A 438 14.82 -14.35 -21.51
N ASN A 439 13.83 -15.23 -21.69
CA ASN A 439 13.52 -15.75 -23.01
C ASN A 439 13.00 -14.56 -23.83
N HIS A 440 13.88 -13.97 -24.65
CA HIS A 440 13.59 -12.94 -25.66
C HIS A 440 12.59 -13.38 -26.76
N GLY A 441 11.66 -14.29 -26.46
CA GLY A 441 10.79 -14.97 -27.40
C GLY A 441 9.29 -14.69 -27.25
N SER A 442 8.83 -13.96 -26.23
CA SER A 442 7.41 -13.54 -26.18
C SER A 442 7.17 -12.39 -27.17
N ARG A 443 7.15 -12.72 -28.46
CA ARG A 443 6.49 -11.92 -29.49
C ARG A 443 5.08 -11.62 -28.96
N ASP A 444 4.75 -10.34 -28.83
CA ASP A 444 3.36 -9.89 -28.84
C ASP A 444 2.68 -10.56 -30.04
N ARG A 445 1.85 -11.57 -29.79
CA ARG A 445 0.95 -12.08 -30.82
C ARG A 445 -0.08 -11.00 -31.03
N SER A 446 0.06 -10.25 -32.12
CA SER A 446 -0.97 -9.37 -32.63
C SER A 446 -2.32 -10.13 -32.69
N PRO A 447 -3.44 -9.48 -32.36
CA PRO A 447 -4.75 -10.10 -32.48
C PRO A 447 -5.02 -10.34 -33.97
N SER A 448 -5.11 -11.59 -34.38
CA SER A 448 -5.56 -11.93 -35.73
C SER A 448 -7.04 -11.58 -35.85
N LEU A 449 -7.33 -10.62 -36.73
CA LEU A 449 -8.64 -10.37 -37.31
C LEU A 449 -9.16 -11.66 -37.96
N SER A 450 -10.32 -12.15 -37.49
CA SER A 450 -11.29 -12.93 -38.27
C SER A 450 -12.54 -13.24 -37.43
N ASP A 451 -13.25 -12.18 -37.01
CA ASP A 451 -14.70 -12.27 -36.86
C ASP A 451 -15.30 -11.94 -38.23
N GLN A 452 -15.39 -12.94 -39.11
CA GLN A 452 -16.30 -12.95 -40.26
C GLN A 452 -16.32 -14.35 -40.89
N SER A 453 -17.34 -15.12 -40.53
CA SER A 453 -18.16 -15.86 -41.49
C SER A 453 -19.38 -16.40 -40.76
N GLN A 454 -20.54 -15.82 -41.13
CA GLN A 454 -21.81 -16.49 -41.01
C GLN A 454 -21.87 -17.67 -41.98
N ASP A 455 -22.81 -18.57 -41.68
CA ASP A 455 -23.42 -19.58 -42.55
C ASP A 455 -22.62 -20.84 -42.88
N SER A 456 -22.94 -21.94 -42.18
CA SER A 456 -23.48 -23.13 -42.84
C SER A 456 -24.34 -23.96 -41.89
N SER A 457 -25.50 -24.35 -42.37
CA SER A 457 -26.53 -25.15 -41.70
C SER A 457 -26.20 -26.65 -41.60
N ASN A 458 -26.96 -27.29 -40.70
CA ASN A 458 -27.36 -28.71 -40.65
C ASN A 458 -26.35 -29.74 -40.12
N SER A 459 -26.58 -30.18 -38.87
CA SER A 459 -26.81 -31.61 -38.58
C SER A 459 -27.65 -31.78 -37.32
N SER A 460 -28.68 -32.60 -37.45
CA SER A 460 -29.71 -32.95 -36.48
C SER A 460 -29.34 -34.15 -35.60
N SER A 461 -29.59 -34.04 -34.28
CA SER A 461 -30.05 -35.08 -33.32
C SER A 461 -29.52 -34.66 -31.93
N SER A 462 -30.17 -34.79 -30.78
CA SER A 462 -31.42 -35.40 -30.34
C SER A 462 -31.91 -34.61 -29.13
N ARG A 463 -33.23 -34.34 -29.07
CA ARG A 463 -33.86 -33.57 -27.99
C ARG A 463 -33.83 -34.33 -26.65
N VAL A 464 -33.15 -33.77 -25.65
CA VAL A 464 -33.48 -34.02 -24.24
C VAL A 464 -34.09 -32.74 -23.68
N LYS A 465 -35.40 -32.77 -23.43
CA LYS A 465 -36.13 -31.68 -22.75
C LYS A 465 -35.71 -31.66 -21.28
N TRP A 466 -34.73 -30.84 -20.94
CA TRP A 466 -34.53 -30.39 -19.55
C TRP A 466 -35.48 -29.22 -19.28
N LYS A 467 -36.50 -29.46 -18.45
CA LYS A 467 -37.25 -28.39 -17.79
C LYS A 467 -36.41 -27.91 -16.60
N PRO A 468 -36.12 -26.61 -16.44
CA PRO A 468 -35.50 -26.12 -15.22
C PRO A 468 -36.49 -26.29 -14.06
N PRO A 469 -36.08 -26.85 -12.91
CA PRO A 469 -36.92 -26.80 -11.72
C PRO A 469 -37.02 -25.35 -11.21
N ALA A 470 -38.20 -25.02 -10.72
CA ALA A 470 -38.56 -23.71 -10.21
C ALA A 470 -37.55 -23.18 -9.18
N VAL A 471 -37.26 -21.89 -9.30
CA VAL A 471 -36.46 -21.10 -8.36
C VAL A 471 -37.10 -21.19 -6.97
N LEU A 472 -36.49 -21.97 -6.09
CA LEU A 472 -36.79 -21.94 -4.66
C LEU A 472 -36.15 -20.66 -4.07
N LEU A 473 -37.05 -19.71 -3.85
CA LEU A 473 -36.85 -18.42 -3.21
C LEU A 473 -36.33 -18.63 -1.78
N GLY A 474 -35.04 -18.39 -1.53
CA GLY A 474 -34.48 -18.57 -0.19
C GLY A 474 -32.97 -18.42 -0.04
N ASP A 475 -32.31 -17.65 -0.91
CA ASP A 475 -30.90 -17.28 -0.72
C ASP A 475 -30.80 -15.77 -0.85
N ASN A 476 -30.42 -15.09 0.24
CA ASN A 476 -30.08 -13.67 0.26
C ASN A 476 -28.85 -13.47 -0.63
N LEU A 477 -29.10 -13.32 -1.94
CA LEU A 477 -28.16 -12.76 -2.89
C LEU A 477 -27.75 -11.40 -2.34
N MET A 478 -26.47 -11.24 -2.02
CA MET A 478 -25.85 -9.93 -2.00
C MET A 478 -26.25 -9.23 -3.30
N THR A 479 -26.96 -8.11 -3.16
CA THR A 479 -27.48 -7.31 -4.26
C THR A 479 -26.37 -7.04 -5.27
N PRO A 480 -26.58 -7.19 -6.59
CA PRO A 480 -25.53 -7.04 -7.60
C PRO A 480 -24.94 -5.62 -7.76
N MET A 481 -25.22 -4.66 -6.86
CA MET A 481 -25.03 -3.23 -7.12
C MET A 481 -24.12 -2.46 -6.16
N ASP A 482 -23.60 -3.04 -5.07
CA ASP A 482 -22.82 -2.21 -4.13
C ASP A 482 -21.33 -2.16 -4.49
N GLU A 483 -20.84 -0.94 -4.72
CA GLU A 483 -19.43 -0.59 -4.80
C GLU A 483 -18.71 -1.02 -3.50
N PRO A 484 -17.45 -1.51 -3.55
CA PRO A 484 -16.72 -1.81 -2.33
C PRO A 484 -16.69 -0.61 -1.38
N ILE A 485 -16.95 -0.84 -0.09
CA ILE A 485 -16.83 0.22 0.91
C ILE A 485 -15.43 0.82 0.88
N ARG A 486 -15.38 2.16 0.92
CA ARG A 486 -14.16 2.94 1.07
C ARG A 486 -13.75 2.90 2.55
N MET A 487 -12.63 2.24 2.87
CA MET A 487 -12.11 2.20 4.23
C MET A 487 -11.67 3.59 4.65
N LYS A 488 -12.24 4.07 5.76
CA LYS A 488 -11.85 5.33 6.39
C LYS A 488 -11.08 5.07 7.67
N LEU A 489 -10.35 6.07 8.16
CA LEU A 489 -9.51 5.91 9.35
C LEU A 489 -10.28 5.41 10.59
N HIS A 490 -11.51 5.90 10.87
CA HIS A 490 -12.32 5.36 11.98
C HIS A 490 -12.75 3.92 11.78
N LEU A 491 -12.95 3.49 10.54
CA LEU A 491 -13.31 2.10 10.25
C LEU A 491 -12.08 1.20 10.44
N LEU A 492 -10.89 1.68 10.09
CA LEU A 492 -9.64 0.99 10.40
C LEU A 492 -9.37 0.93 11.91
N GLU A 493 -9.72 1.97 12.67
CA GLU A 493 -9.67 1.95 14.14
C GLU A 493 -10.60 0.87 14.72
N LEU A 494 -11.80 0.67 14.15
CA LEU A 494 -12.69 -0.43 14.55
C LEU A 494 -12.03 -1.79 14.28
N GLU A 495 -11.42 -2.00 13.11
CA GLU A 495 -10.67 -3.23 12.83
C GLU A 495 -9.52 -3.43 13.83
N TYR A 496 -8.77 -2.36 14.13
CA TYR A 496 -7.70 -2.40 15.11
C TYR A 496 -8.22 -2.85 16.47
N LYS A 497 -9.26 -2.18 17.00
CA LYS A 497 -9.88 -2.54 18.28
C LYS A 497 -10.41 -3.97 18.30
N LEU A 498 -11.06 -4.41 17.23
CA LEU A 498 -11.54 -5.80 17.13
C LEU A 498 -10.39 -6.80 17.15
N THR A 499 -9.31 -6.54 16.41
CA THR A 499 -8.15 -7.46 16.34
C THR A 499 -7.32 -7.47 17.62
N THR A 500 -7.30 -6.38 18.37
CA THR A 500 -6.61 -6.25 19.67
C THR A 500 -7.45 -6.81 20.82
N PHE A 501 -8.65 -6.26 21.05
CA PHE A 501 -9.45 -6.52 22.25
C PHE A 501 -10.50 -7.62 22.07
N ARG A 502 -10.77 -8.02 20.83
CA ARG A 502 -11.77 -9.03 20.45
C ARG A 502 -13.23 -8.66 20.70
N VAL A 503 -13.51 -7.89 21.74
CA VAL A 503 -14.80 -7.36 22.12
C VAL A 503 -14.82 -5.86 21.87
N VAL A 504 -15.75 -5.40 21.04
CA VAL A 504 -15.93 -3.96 20.78
C VAL A 504 -17.40 -3.58 20.91
N TYR A 505 -17.66 -2.46 21.57
CA TYR A 505 -18.95 -1.79 21.53
C TYR A 505 -18.91 -0.61 20.58
N ALA A 506 -19.65 -0.71 19.49
CA ALA A 506 -19.81 0.33 18.49
C ALA A 506 -21.04 1.19 18.83
N SER A 507 -20.81 2.50 18.90
CA SER A 507 -21.84 3.49 19.19
C SER A 507 -21.90 4.57 18.12
N ASP A 508 -23.09 5.05 17.82
CA ASP A 508 -23.32 6.28 17.06
C ASP A 508 -23.94 7.40 17.89
N LEU A 509 -24.03 7.22 19.21
CA LEU A 509 -24.67 8.14 20.15
C LEU A 509 -26.15 8.41 19.80
N GLN A 510 -26.85 7.46 19.16
CA GLN A 510 -28.24 7.58 18.72
C GLN A 510 -28.49 8.77 17.77
N ARG A 511 -27.46 9.18 17.04
CA ARG A 511 -27.57 10.26 16.07
C ARG A 511 -28.47 9.86 14.90
N LEU A 512 -29.49 10.68 14.63
CA LEU A 512 -30.46 10.44 13.55
C LEU A 512 -29.82 10.44 12.15
N ASP A 513 -28.69 11.11 11.98
CA ASP A 513 -27.94 11.17 10.71
C ASP A 513 -26.90 10.05 10.58
N ALA A 514 -26.66 9.27 11.63
CA ALA A 514 -25.68 8.21 11.61
C ALA A 514 -26.15 7.02 10.77
N LYS A 515 -25.22 6.49 9.99
CA LYS A 515 -25.43 5.34 9.10
C LYS A 515 -24.71 4.11 9.63
N MET A 516 -24.69 3.94 10.97
CA MET A 516 -23.87 2.93 11.62
C MET A 516 -24.25 1.52 11.18
N GLU A 517 -25.54 1.15 11.24
CA GLU A 517 -25.97 -0.19 10.83
C GLU A 517 -25.56 -0.52 9.39
N THR A 518 -25.83 0.38 8.45
CA THR A 518 -25.46 0.21 7.04
C THR A 518 -23.94 0.17 6.84
N THR A 519 -23.19 0.95 7.61
CA THR A 519 -21.71 0.95 7.55
C THR A 519 -21.15 -0.37 8.06
N ILE A 520 -21.67 -0.87 9.20
CA ILE A 520 -21.26 -2.16 9.75
C ILE A 520 -21.62 -3.31 8.80
N ASP A 521 -22.78 -3.28 8.14
CA ASP A 521 -23.15 -4.27 7.14
C ASP A 521 -22.18 -4.28 5.93
N GLN A 522 -21.76 -3.10 5.47
CA GLN A 522 -20.76 -2.96 4.42
C GLN A 522 -19.37 -3.43 4.89
N MET A 523 -18.96 -3.12 6.13
CA MET A 523 -17.71 -3.61 6.72
C MET A 523 -17.70 -5.13 6.87
N ILE A 524 -18.81 -5.74 7.31
CA ILE A 524 -18.95 -7.19 7.37
C ILE A 524 -18.74 -7.82 5.99
N SER A 525 -19.34 -7.24 4.95
CA SER A 525 -19.18 -7.70 3.56
C SER A 525 -17.71 -7.63 3.13
N MET A 526 -17.00 -6.57 3.51
CA MET A 526 -15.57 -6.40 3.28
C MET A 526 -14.71 -7.39 4.09
N TRP A 527 -15.03 -7.66 5.36
CA TRP A 527 -14.34 -8.63 6.20
C TRP A 527 -14.44 -10.05 5.65
N LEU A 528 -15.60 -10.43 5.14
CA LEU A 528 -15.80 -11.69 4.42
C LEU A 528 -15.00 -11.73 3.10
N ALA A 529 -14.97 -10.62 2.35
CA ALA A 529 -14.25 -10.53 1.08
C ALA A 529 -12.72 -10.61 1.23
N THR A 530 -12.19 -10.04 2.32
CA THR A 530 -10.76 -9.93 2.66
C THR A 530 -10.25 -11.02 3.62
N ASN A 531 -11.03 -12.09 3.79
CA ASN A 531 -10.70 -13.25 4.61
C ASN A 531 -10.38 -12.97 6.09
N LEU A 532 -11.01 -11.93 6.68
CA LEU A 532 -10.89 -11.68 8.11
C LEU A 532 -11.65 -12.73 8.92
N VAL A 533 -12.88 -13.03 8.49
CA VAL A 533 -13.77 -14.05 9.07
C VAL A 533 -14.43 -14.90 7.99
N ASP A 534 -14.81 -16.13 8.34
CA ASP A 534 -15.58 -17.01 7.45
C ASP A 534 -17.10 -16.86 7.67
N GLU A 535 -17.53 -16.64 8.91
CA GLU A 535 -18.93 -16.63 9.30
C GLU A 535 -19.26 -15.44 10.23
N VAL A 536 -20.45 -14.85 10.02
CA VAL A 536 -20.99 -13.80 10.88
C VAL A 536 -22.37 -14.19 11.37
N TYR A 537 -22.59 -14.07 12.67
CA TYR A 537 -23.82 -14.43 13.36
C TYR A 537 -24.45 -13.21 14.03
N PHE A 538 -25.74 -12.97 13.79
CA PHE A 538 -26.47 -11.85 14.36
C PHE A 538 -27.41 -12.31 15.48
N TYR A 539 -27.36 -11.61 16.61
CA TYR A 539 -28.17 -11.87 17.80
C TYR A 539 -28.88 -10.59 18.26
N ARG A 540 -30.00 -10.76 18.97
CA ARG A 540 -30.58 -9.70 19.79
C ARG A 540 -30.25 -9.98 21.25
N ALA A 541 -29.88 -8.96 22.02
CA ALA A 541 -29.49 -9.14 23.42
C ALA A 541 -30.59 -9.83 24.25
N LYS A 542 -31.86 -9.51 23.99
CA LYS A 542 -33.02 -10.16 24.64
C LYS A 542 -33.10 -11.69 24.43
N ASP A 543 -32.49 -12.21 23.37
CA ASP A 543 -32.50 -13.65 23.06
C ASP A 543 -31.43 -14.41 23.88
N LEU A 544 -30.55 -13.70 24.61
CA LEU A 544 -29.48 -14.27 25.45
C LEU A 544 -29.92 -14.62 26.88
N ASP A 545 -31.16 -14.29 27.26
CA ASP A 545 -31.79 -14.56 28.57
C ASP A 545 -32.08 -16.07 28.82
N LYS A 546 -31.42 -16.98 28.10
CA LYS A 546 -31.69 -18.42 28.13
C LYS A 546 -30.54 -19.18 28.81
N PRO A 547 -30.71 -19.65 30.05
CA PRO A 547 -29.60 -20.09 30.92
C PRO A 547 -28.93 -21.42 30.54
N ASN A 548 -29.47 -22.23 29.62
CA ASN A 548 -29.03 -23.63 29.41
C ASN A 548 -28.58 -24.00 27.98
N MET A 549 -28.32 -23.04 27.09
CA MET A 549 -27.85 -23.37 25.73
C MET A 549 -26.32 -23.32 25.64
N MET A 550 -25.72 -24.41 25.18
CA MET A 550 -24.33 -24.39 24.72
C MET A 550 -24.18 -23.34 23.62
N LEU A 551 -23.01 -22.69 23.56
CA LEU A 551 -22.74 -21.56 22.65
C LEU A 551 -23.04 -21.87 21.17
N ASP A 552 -22.82 -23.13 20.73
CA ASP A 552 -23.11 -23.58 19.37
C ASP A 552 -24.62 -23.78 19.08
N GLY A 553 -25.46 -23.66 20.12
CA GLY A 553 -26.92 -23.72 20.04
C GLY A 553 -27.62 -22.38 20.17
N LEU A 554 -26.92 -21.26 20.40
CA LEU A 554 -27.60 -19.96 20.55
C LEU A 554 -28.39 -19.63 19.26
N PRO A 555 -29.70 -19.36 19.35
CA PRO A 555 -30.52 -19.06 18.19
C PRO A 555 -30.10 -17.71 17.61
N TYR A 556 -29.38 -17.76 16.48
CA TYR A 556 -29.05 -16.58 15.71
C TYR A 556 -30.25 -16.18 14.83
N ARG A 557 -30.40 -14.87 14.60
CA ARG A 557 -31.45 -14.33 13.72
C ARG A 557 -31.05 -14.42 12.26
N GLU A 558 -29.76 -14.21 11.99
CA GLU A 558 -29.19 -14.20 10.66
C GLU A 558 -27.77 -14.76 10.72
N LYS A 559 -27.39 -15.52 9.69
CA LYS A 559 -26.02 -15.98 9.46
C LYS A 559 -25.58 -15.56 8.08
N ARG A 560 -24.43 -14.89 7.99
CA ARG A 560 -23.74 -14.61 6.73
C ARG A 560 -22.48 -15.46 6.65
N THR A 561 -22.21 -15.99 5.47
CA THR A 561 -21.01 -16.82 5.22
C THR A 561 -20.26 -16.28 4.02
N ARG A 562 -18.95 -16.47 4.03
CA ARG A 562 -18.10 -16.08 2.92
C ARG A 562 -18.49 -16.87 1.67
N LEU A 563 -18.80 -16.16 0.57
CA LEU A 563 -19.12 -16.80 -0.70
C LEU A 563 -17.89 -17.58 -1.23
N HIS A 564 -17.94 -18.91 -1.14
CA HIS A 564 -17.00 -19.81 -1.80
C HIS A 564 -17.42 -19.89 -3.27
N GLY A 565 -16.51 -19.55 -4.20
CA GLY A 565 -16.86 -19.29 -5.60
C GLY A 565 -17.70 -20.39 -6.28
N SER A 566 -18.73 -19.95 -7.02
CA SER A 566 -19.51 -20.67 -8.03
C SER A 566 -20.00 -22.09 -7.68
N ARG A 567 -21.31 -22.22 -7.40
CA ARG A 567 -22.03 -23.52 -7.25
C ARG A 567 -22.07 -24.38 -8.53
N TYR A 568 -21.38 -23.97 -9.61
CA TYR A 568 -21.43 -24.64 -10.91
C TYR A 568 -20.24 -25.58 -11.19
N LEU A 569 -19.34 -25.80 -10.22
CA LEU A 569 -18.27 -26.79 -10.36
C LEU A 569 -18.53 -27.99 -9.44
N PRO A 570 -18.41 -29.24 -9.93
CA PRO A 570 -18.53 -30.44 -9.11
C PRO A 570 -17.59 -30.37 -7.89
N SER A 571 -18.06 -30.83 -6.73
CA SER A 571 -17.30 -30.83 -5.46
C SER A 571 -15.90 -31.47 -5.56
N SER A 572 -15.64 -32.32 -6.56
CA SER A 572 -14.33 -32.92 -6.80
C SER A 572 -13.28 -31.97 -7.41
N MET A 573 -13.69 -30.80 -7.93
CA MET A 573 -12.79 -29.78 -8.50
C MET A 573 -12.67 -28.51 -7.64
N VAL A 574 -13.43 -28.42 -6.55
CA VAL A 574 -13.31 -27.31 -5.60
C VAL A 574 -12.13 -27.60 -4.69
N ARG A 575 -10.91 -27.18 -5.09
CA ARG A 575 -9.81 -27.00 -4.14
C ARG A 575 -10.35 -26.22 -2.94
N GLU A 576 -10.24 -26.79 -1.74
CA GLU A 576 -10.70 -26.20 -0.48
C GLU A 576 -10.31 -24.73 -0.42
N SER A 577 -11.30 -23.86 -0.19
CA SER A 577 -11.02 -22.44 -0.03
C SER A 577 -10.18 -22.25 1.23
N VAL A 578 -9.13 -21.43 1.12
CA VAL A 578 -8.31 -21.04 2.26
C VAL A 578 -9.19 -20.40 3.33
N ARG A 579 -9.36 -21.10 4.45
CA ARG A 579 -10.13 -20.63 5.61
C ARG A 579 -9.52 -19.34 6.16
N SER A 580 -10.36 -18.51 6.75
CA SER A 580 -9.91 -17.35 7.51
C SER A 580 -9.01 -17.78 8.68
N LEU A 581 -8.12 -16.89 9.12
CA LEU A 581 -7.33 -17.13 10.33
C LEU A 581 -8.20 -17.11 11.59
N ARG A 582 -9.38 -16.47 11.52
CA ARG A 582 -10.33 -16.29 12.61
C ARG A 582 -11.71 -16.65 12.12
N GLN A 583 -12.40 -17.58 12.75
CA GLN A 583 -13.53 -18.25 12.13
C GLN A 583 -14.84 -17.45 12.17
N LYS A 584 -15.14 -16.78 13.29
CA LYS A 584 -16.50 -16.24 13.55
C LYS A 584 -16.50 -14.79 14.04
N LEU A 585 -17.47 -14.00 13.58
CA LEU A 585 -17.86 -12.72 14.17
C LEU A 585 -19.29 -12.82 14.73
N LEU A 586 -19.46 -12.42 15.98
CA LEU A 586 -20.75 -12.38 16.67
C LEU A 586 -21.19 -10.90 16.75
N VAL A 587 -22.36 -10.57 16.22
CA VAL A 587 -22.92 -9.21 16.26
C VAL A 587 -24.15 -9.20 17.15
N ILE A 588 -24.12 -8.44 18.24
CA ILE A 588 -25.23 -8.32 19.19
C ILE A 588 -25.85 -6.93 19.09
N ARG A 589 -27.16 -6.86 18.87
CA ARG A 589 -27.94 -5.62 18.83
C ARG A 589 -28.87 -5.46 20.03
N GLY A 590 -29.16 -4.21 20.38
CA GLY A 590 -30.13 -3.85 21.43
C GLY A 590 -29.66 -4.20 22.84
N ILE A 591 -28.35 -4.11 23.08
CA ILE A 591 -27.77 -4.39 24.40
C ILE A 591 -28.10 -3.30 25.43
N ASP A 592 -28.19 -2.05 24.97
CA ASP A 592 -28.49 -0.88 25.80
C ASP A 592 -29.81 -1.05 26.55
N ASP A 593 -30.87 -1.44 25.85
CA ASP A 593 -32.22 -1.63 26.42
C ASP A 593 -32.31 -2.79 27.42
N VAL A 594 -31.34 -3.70 27.42
CA VAL A 594 -31.31 -4.87 28.31
C VAL A 594 -30.50 -4.59 29.57
N LEU A 595 -29.37 -3.89 29.43
CA LEU A 595 -28.49 -3.56 30.55
C LEU A 595 -28.94 -2.30 31.30
N ASP A 596 -29.59 -1.38 30.59
CA ASP A 596 -30.12 -0.13 31.12
C ASP A 596 -31.56 0.10 30.58
N PRO A 597 -32.54 -0.72 31.00
CA PRO A 597 -33.94 -0.65 30.55
C PRO A 597 -34.71 0.58 31.05
N GLY A 598 -34.10 1.42 31.89
CA GLY A 598 -34.76 2.50 32.62
C GLY A 598 -35.78 2.00 33.66
N THR A 599 -36.37 2.95 34.39
CA THR A 599 -37.41 2.66 35.39
C THR A 599 -38.77 2.51 34.73
N GLN A 600 -39.41 1.35 34.92
CA GLN A 600 -40.77 1.10 34.45
C GLN A 600 -41.79 1.49 35.52
N ALA A 601 -43.01 1.82 35.07
CA ALA A 601 -44.12 2.23 35.95
C ALA A 601 -44.56 1.12 36.91
N TYR A 602 -44.43 -0.15 36.50
CA TYR A 602 -44.84 -1.31 37.28
C TYR A 602 -43.64 -1.99 37.95
N PRO A 603 -43.68 -2.24 39.27
CA PRO A 603 -42.58 -2.89 40.00
C PRO A 603 -42.24 -4.30 39.48
N GLU A 604 -43.24 -5.04 39.00
CA GLU A 604 -43.06 -6.38 38.44
C GLU A 604 -42.20 -6.38 37.17
N ASP A 605 -42.37 -5.36 36.32
CA ASP A 605 -41.55 -5.19 35.11
C ASP A 605 -40.10 -4.87 35.47
N ASN A 606 -39.87 -4.04 36.50
CA ASN A 606 -38.52 -3.75 36.99
C ASN A 606 -37.84 -5.03 37.52
N GLN A 607 -38.55 -5.87 38.26
CA GLN A 607 -38.01 -7.15 38.75
C GLN A 607 -37.69 -8.11 37.60
N ARG A 608 -38.57 -8.18 36.59
CA ARG A 608 -38.36 -9.01 35.39
C ARG A 608 -37.16 -8.53 34.58
N ASN A 609 -37.02 -7.22 34.40
CA ASN A 609 -35.91 -6.61 33.70
C ASN A 609 -34.59 -6.85 34.43
N GLU A 610 -34.57 -6.73 35.76
CA GLU A 610 -33.37 -7.01 36.57
C GLU A 610 -32.96 -8.48 36.48
N LYS A 611 -33.92 -9.42 36.49
CA LYS A 611 -33.63 -10.85 36.29
C LYS A 611 -33.02 -11.12 34.91
N ARG A 612 -33.59 -10.49 33.87
CA ARG A 612 -33.07 -10.59 32.50
C ARG A 612 -31.67 -10.01 32.39
N ARG A 613 -31.44 -8.82 32.95
CA ARG A 613 -30.14 -8.14 32.96
C ARG A 613 -29.06 -9.07 33.51
N ARG A 614 -29.27 -9.65 34.70
CA ARG A 614 -28.33 -10.60 35.32
C ARG A 614 -28.09 -11.84 34.46
N SER A 615 -29.15 -12.43 33.91
CA SER A 615 -28.99 -13.61 33.04
C SER A 615 -28.19 -13.31 31.77
N VAL A 616 -28.36 -12.12 31.19
CA VAL A 616 -27.62 -11.68 30.01
C VAL A 616 -26.17 -11.36 30.39
N GLU A 617 -25.92 -10.65 31.47
CA GLU A 617 -24.57 -10.38 32.00
C GLU A 617 -23.79 -11.68 32.23
N ASP A 618 -24.39 -12.66 32.91
CA ASP A 618 -23.79 -13.98 33.12
C ASP A 618 -23.47 -14.71 31.81
N THR A 619 -24.34 -14.57 30.81
CA THR A 619 -24.14 -15.19 29.49
C THR A 619 -23.04 -14.49 28.70
N LEU A 620 -22.96 -13.16 28.77
CA LEU A 620 -21.92 -12.36 28.15
C LEU A 620 -20.56 -12.67 28.77
N ALA A 621 -20.45 -12.73 30.10
CA ALA A 621 -19.21 -13.07 30.79
C ALA A 621 -18.67 -14.45 30.35
N ARG A 622 -19.55 -15.48 30.28
CA ARG A 622 -19.15 -16.80 29.78
C ARG A 622 -18.74 -16.79 28.31
N LEU A 623 -19.43 -15.99 27.48
CA LEU A 623 -19.14 -15.86 26.06
C LEU A 623 -17.77 -15.21 25.85
N THR A 624 -17.49 -14.11 26.54
CA THR A 624 -16.23 -13.36 26.42
C THR A 624 -15.06 -14.13 26.99
N ASP A 625 -15.22 -14.82 28.12
CA ASP A 625 -14.20 -15.72 28.69
C ASP A 625 -13.77 -16.78 27.68
N ARG A 626 -14.75 -17.40 27.00
CA ARG A 626 -14.47 -18.40 25.97
C ARG A 626 -13.78 -17.77 24.76
N LEU A 627 -14.25 -16.60 24.34
CA LEU A 627 -13.72 -15.88 23.19
C LEU A 627 -12.23 -15.50 23.41
N HIS A 628 -11.87 -15.05 24.60
CA HIS A 628 -10.48 -14.73 24.97
C HIS A 628 -9.60 -15.97 25.08
N LYS A 629 -10.15 -17.11 25.53
CA LYS A 629 -9.44 -18.41 25.57
C LYS A 629 -9.18 -18.98 24.17
N GLU A 630 -10.18 -18.98 23.29
CA GLU A 630 -10.07 -19.57 21.96
C GLU A 630 -9.32 -18.68 20.97
N GLN A 631 -9.40 -17.36 21.14
CA GLN A 631 -8.83 -16.33 20.25
C GLN A 631 -9.26 -16.43 18.78
N ASN A 632 -10.25 -17.25 18.43
CA ASN A 632 -10.64 -17.52 17.04
C ASN A 632 -11.87 -16.75 16.59
N SER A 633 -12.50 -15.98 17.47
CA SER A 633 -13.75 -15.27 17.19
C SER A 633 -13.69 -13.81 17.67
N TYR A 634 -14.64 -13.02 17.19
CA TYR A 634 -14.82 -11.61 17.55
C TYR A 634 -16.25 -11.34 18.03
N LEU A 635 -16.41 -10.34 18.89
CA LEU A 635 -17.71 -9.89 19.40
C LEU A 635 -17.87 -8.38 19.18
N LEU A 636 -18.93 -8.01 18.48
CA LEU A 636 -19.29 -6.63 18.18
C LEU A 636 -20.68 -6.33 18.74
N PHE A 637 -20.76 -5.43 19.71
CA PHE A 637 -22.02 -4.85 20.14
C PHE A 637 -22.34 -3.62 19.30
N ILE A 638 -23.61 -3.44 18.97
CA ILE A 638 -24.12 -2.25 18.30
C ILE A 638 -25.14 -1.60 19.24
N GLY A 639 -24.86 -0.36 19.65
CA GLY A 639 -25.70 0.44 20.52
C GLY A 639 -25.55 1.93 20.25
N GLY A 640 -26.04 2.76 21.16
CA GLY A 640 -26.06 4.23 21.02
C GLY A 640 -25.64 4.97 22.30
N LYS A 641 -24.97 4.30 23.24
CA LYS A 641 -24.53 4.91 24.50
C LYS A 641 -23.07 5.38 24.41
N ASP A 642 -22.69 6.29 25.31
CA ASP A 642 -21.37 6.90 25.32
C ASP A 642 -20.30 6.01 25.98
N ALA A 643 -19.07 6.54 26.03
CA ALA A 643 -17.94 5.85 26.66
C ALA A 643 -18.10 5.70 28.18
N GLN A 644 -18.83 6.57 28.87
CA GLN A 644 -19.06 6.46 30.31
C GLN A 644 -20.00 5.31 30.63
N TRP A 645 -21.08 5.18 29.84
CA TRP A 645 -22.00 4.06 29.93
C TRP A 645 -21.29 2.73 29.66
N TRP A 646 -20.45 2.65 28.62
CA TRP A 646 -19.65 1.47 28.34
C TRP A 646 -18.78 1.06 29.56
N ARG A 647 -18.09 2.02 30.18
CA ARG A 647 -17.27 1.75 31.37
C ARG A 647 -18.10 1.23 32.54
N GLY A 648 -19.28 1.80 32.76
CA GLY A 648 -20.18 1.37 33.83
C GLY A 648 -20.74 -0.04 33.64
N HIS A 649 -21.00 -0.46 32.39
CA HIS A 649 -21.79 -1.67 32.12
C HIS A 649 -21.03 -2.83 31.48
N LEU A 650 -19.96 -2.58 30.71
CA LEU A 650 -19.37 -3.60 29.83
C LEU A 650 -17.83 -3.64 29.86
N GLU A 651 -17.14 -2.70 30.50
CA GLU A 651 -15.67 -2.70 30.59
C GLU A 651 -15.09 -3.96 31.26
N HIS A 652 -15.85 -4.59 32.16
CA HIS A 652 -15.48 -5.86 32.78
C HIS A 652 -15.34 -7.02 31.80
N LEU A 653 -15.82 -6.87 30.55
CA LEU A 653 -15.66 -7.85 29.47
C LEU A 653 -14.30 -7.75 28.77
N ASP A 654 -13.41 -6.85 29.22
CA ASP A 654 -12.07 -6.63 28.66
C ASP A 654 -12.11 -6.28 27.15
N GLY A 655 -13.05 -5.38 26.81
CA GLY A 655 -13.28 -4.87 25.46
C GLY A 655 -12.96 -3.38 25.32
N GLN A 656 -13.30 -2.81 24.16
CA GLN A 656 -13.17 -1.36 23.92
C GLN A 656 -14.42 -0.72 23.34
N TRP A 657 -14.60 0.56 23.66
CA TRP A 657 -15.61 1.42 23.04
C TRP A 657 -15.10 2.00 21.73
N TRP A 658 -15.95 2.05 20.71
CA TRP A 658 -15.67 2.67 19.43
C TRP A 658 -16.85 3.55 18.99
N LEU A 659 -16.52 4.69 18.38
CA LEU A 659 -17.49 5.69 17.95
C LEU A 659 -17.56 5.72 16.42
N HIS A 660 -18.76 5.52 15.88
CA HIS A 660 -19.05 5.66 14.46
C HIS A 660 -19.13 7.13 14.06
N MET A 661 -17.96 7.77 13.98
CA MET A 661 -17.85 9.13 13.49
C MET A 661 -16.60 9.31 12.63
N PRO A 662 -16.69 10.09 11.54
CA PRO A 662 -15.53 10.46 10.74
C PRO A 662 -14.41 11.12 11.56
N TRP A 663 -13.15 10.84 11.20
CA TRP A 663 -11.95 11.35 11.90
C TRP A 663 -11.80 12.86 11.90
N ASN A 664 -12.39 13.54 10.92
CA ASN A 664 -12.43 15.00 10.87
C ASN A 664 -13.43 15.62 11.87
N ILE A 665 -14.25 14.79 12.53
CA ILE A 665 -15.27 15.22 13.50
C ILE A 665 -14.94 14.65 14.90
N THR A 666 -14.26 13.51 14.99
CA THR A 666 -13.90 12.90 16.26
C THR A 666 -12.69 13.57 16.92
N VAL A 667 -12.87 14.05 18.15
CA VAL A 667 -11.77 14.43 19.03
C VAL A 667 -11.37 13.19 19.82
N HIS A 668 -10.34 12.48 19.37
CA HIS A 668 -9.88 11.28 20.07
C HIS A 668 -9.12 11.62 21.36
N SER A 669 -9.66 11.13 22.48
CA SER A 669 -9.12 10.84 23.83
C SER A 669 -8.13 11.76 24.55
N ARG A 670 -7.36 12.68 23.93
CA ARG A 670 -6.62 13.71 24.69
C ARG A 670 -7.56 14.71 25.37
N TYR A 671 -8.81 14.79 24.90
CA TYR A 671 -9.88 15.62 25.46
C TYR A 671 -11.15 14.80 25.64
N ASN A 672 -11.06 13.72 26.41
CA ASN A 672 -12.21 12.91 26.86
C ASN A 672 -13.20 13.70 27.76
N ARG A 673 -13.19 15.03 27.73
CA ARG A 673 -14.05 15.87 28.57
C ARG A 673 -15.16 16.62 27.85
N ASP A 674 -15.08 16.95 26.57
CA ASP A 674 -16.18 17.68 25.92
C ASP A 674 -16.29 17.32 24.44
N ILE A 675 -17.21 16.42 24.10
CA ILE A 675 -17.73 16.30 22.73
C ILE A 675 -18.75 17.42 22.57
N MET A 676 -18.35 18.57 22.03
CA MET A 676 -19.31 19.56 21.54
C MET A 676 -19.97 18.99 20.28
N VAL A 677 -21.22 18.57 20.42
CA VAL A 677 -22.09 18.25 19.30
C VAL A 677 -22.26 19.53 18.46
N PRO A 678 -21.97 19.51 17.15
CA PRO A 678 -22.28 20.64 16.28
C PRO A 678 -23.81 20.72 16.16
N GLY A 679 -24.43 21.57 16.98
CA GLY A 679 -25.88 21.71 17.02
C GLY A 679 -26.40 22.68 18.06
N ASP A 680 -25.69 22.91 19.17
CA ASP A 680 -26.20 23.79 20.22
C ASP A 680 -25.68 25.23 20.09
N GLY A 681 -26.16 25.91 19.05
CA GLY A 681 -25.98 27.34 18.83
C GLY A 681 -26.84 28.18 19.78
N GLY A 682 -26.66 28.00 21.09
CA GLY A 682 -27.25 28.83 22.13
C GLY A 682 -26.33 29.99 22.50
N ARG A 683 -26.56 31.16 21.91
CA ARG A 683 -25.91 32.45 22.25
C ARG A 683 -25.73 32.62 23.77
N ARG A 684 -24.49 32.64 24.26
CA ARG A 684 -24.07 33.55 25.34
C ARG A 684 -22.68 34.10 25.04
N SER A 685 -22.69 35.35 24.57
CA SER A 685 -21.56 36.26 24.59
C SER A 685 -21.06 36.41 26.03
N LEU A 686 -19.78 36.11 26.26
CA LEU A 686 -19.00 36.72 27.34
C LEU A 686 -17.66 37.14 26.75
N THR A 687 -17.48 38.45 26.75
CA THR A 687 -16.26 39.22 26.42
C THR A 687 -15.02 38.70 27.17
N PRO A 688 -13.83 38.70 26.55
CA PRO A 688 -12.59 38.41 27.26
C PRO A 688 -12.09 39.67 28.00
N SER A 689 -11.95 39.58 29.32
CA SER A 689 -11.12 40.51 30.09
C SER A 689 -9.64 40.13 29.95
N PRO A 690 -8.74 41.10 29.73
CA PRO A 690 -7.30 40.84 29.66
C PRO A 690 -6.67 40.92 31.05
N LEU A 691 -5.67 40.09 31.32
CA LEU A 691 -4.46 40.32 32.14
C LEU A 691 -4.00 39.03 32.83
N GLY A 692 -2.73 38.67 32.62
CA GLY A 692 -2.07 37.61 33.39
C GLY A 692 -0.78 37.10 32.75
N ARG A 693 0.29 37.90 32.78
CA ARG A 693 1.67 37.45 32.54
C ARG A 693 2.13 36.55 33.69
N SER A 694 2.84 35.46 33.39
CA SER A 694 4.21 35.11 33.88
C SER A 694 4.52 33.61 33.65
N ARG A 695 5.60 33.32 32.90
CA ARG A 695 6.85 32.61 33.32
C ARG A 695 6.58 31.21 33.91
N TRP A 696 6.97 30.09 33.31
CA TRP A 696 8.23 29.73 32.64
C TRP A 696 8.00 28.79 31.46
#